data_AF-A0A350IEK5-F1
#
_entry.id   AF-A0A350IEK5-F1
#
_cell.length_a   1.000
_cell.length_b   1.000
_cell.length_c   1.000
_cell.angle_alpha   90.00
_cell.angle_beta   90.00
_cell.angle_gamma   90.00
#
_symmetry.space_group_name_H-M   'P 1'
#
loop_
_entity.id
_entity.type
_entity.pdbx_description
1 polymer ?
#
loop_
_entity_poly.entity_id
_entity_poly.type
_entity_poly.pdbx_seq_one_letter_code
_entity_poly.pdbx_strand_id
1 'polypeptide(L)'
;MKKTLLAISSVILSAMMSLPVLAQTTGSIRIAAHRGFWKCDETKHAENSIASLKTAQENNFWGSEFDIHITADDQIVVHHDDYIQGQLIWTNTFDSLLKYKLNNGETMPTLDAYLSQGELYPETMLVLEFKSQQNEERENKMVDMTFDKLKAHGLYDPSRVMFISFSMNVCKRVAKLAPEFTNQYLRGDIAPAELHKLGINGIDYPYKAFYKHPEWVKEAHDLGMSVNVWTVNHESDMKAMIGLGVDCITTNEPLMLRSLLGTEELRQSPHSTDDPKADPKAIVVSANARFTVLGDRLIRMEWAEDGKFEDRATLGIVNRKMEVPQYKVRHAGKKLIIETKALTLTYTGNGRVDENNLSVTFSMADPSAKKGIKKVTWHPGMDDSGNLLGTVRTLDGCDGFKTKEPYDKGVASRDGWAIIDESTRQVFVPVNSDWKYWVANREAGDRQDLYMFAYGHDYKAAVSDFTKIGGRIPLPPKYAFGYWWCRFWQYSDFEFTGLGKEIRSLSLPIDVMVIDMDWHETWSLRRHNAPKDEFGQRIGWTGYTWQKKLFPNPANFLQDIHNIELKTSLNLHPASGIQPYEEPYDRFVKDYLSRTSSYDGPKNYINPDGSKAPVPFRIDDENWADAYFNSVIRPFEKQGVDFWWLDWQQWKESKYTQGLSNTFWLNYTFFSDMKRQSAGEGIYARRPMIYHRWGGIG
;
A
#
# COMPACT_ATOMS: atom_id res chain seq x y z
N MET A 1 -33.37 -63.95 26.74
CA MET A 1 -34.77 -64.15 26.31
C MET A 1 -35.22 -62.88 25.60
N LYS A 2 -35.16 -62.86 24.26
CA LYS A 2 -36.31 -62.90 23.33
C LYS A 2 -37.27 -61.70 23.43
N LYS A 3 -37.15 -60.84 22.39
CA LYS A 3 -38.20 -60.23 21.53
C LYS A 3 -39.19 -59.26 22.22
N THR A 4 -39.57 -58.13 21.62
CA THR A 4 -40.38 -58.07 20.39
C THR A 4 -40.52 -56.63 19.84
N LEU A 5 -40.35 -56.51 18.50
CA LEU A 5 -40.82 -55.56 17.45
C LEU A 5 -40.73 -54.02 17.63
N LEU A 6 -40.11 -53.24 16.73
CA LEU A 6 -40.37 -52.93 15.29
C LEU A 6 -41.60 -52.05 15.01
N ALA A 7 -41.34 -50.77 14.68
CA ALA A 7 -42.08 -50.00 13.68
C ALA A 7 -41.12 -49.02 13.00
N ILE A 8 -41.01 -49.16 11.67
CA ILE A 8 -40.20 -48.37 10.74
C ILE A 8 -41.03 -47.15 10.33
N SER A 9 -40.45 -45.96 10.40
CA SER A 9 -40.77 -44.84 9.50
C SER A 9 -39.52 -44.00 9.29
N SER A 10 -39.00 -44.11 8.08
CA SER A 10 -38.00 -43.26 7.42
C SER A 10 -38.19 -41.77 7.70
N VAL A 11 -37.21 -41.15 8.36
CA VAL A 11 -36.99 -39.70 8.31
C VAL A 11 -35.78 -39.47 7.43
N ILE A 12 -36.06 -38.85 6.29
CA ILE A 12 -35.10 -38.20 5.40
C ILE A 12 -34.28 -37.25 6.28
N LEU A 13 -33.01 -37.59 6.50
CA LEU A 13 -32.04 -36.69 7.10
C LEU A 13 -31.70 -35.66 6.02
N SER A 14 -32.59 -34.71 5.82
CA SER A 14 -32.29 -33.46 5.13
C SER A 14 -31.18 -32.82 5.94
N ALA A 15 -29.95 -32.93 5.45
CA ALA A 15 -28.84 -32.13 5.91
C ALA A 15 -29.26 -30.66 5.71
N MET A 16 -29.83 -30.05 6.74
CA MET A 16 -29.78 -28.60 6.87
C MET A 16 -28.30 -28.27 6.94
N MET A 17 -27.76 -27.87 5.80
CA MET A 17 -26.57 -27.03 5.74
C MET A 17 -26.86 -25.83 6.62
N SER A 18 -26.53 -25.95 7.90
CA SER A 18 -26.23 -24.80 8.73
C SER A 18 -24.97 -24.22 8.10
N LEU A 19 -25.18 -23.29 7.16
CA LEU A 19 -24.15 -22.34 6.81
C LEU A 19 -23.65 -21.78 8.14
N PRO A 20 -22.34 -21.86 8.43
CA PRO A 20 -21.81 -21.12 9.56
C PRO A 20 -22.11 -19.66 9.24
N VAL A 21 -23.05 -19.06 9.99
CA VAL A 21 -23.11 -17.61 10.12
C VAL A 21 -21.70 -17.24 10.54
N LEU A 22 -20.98 -16.58 9.63
CA LEU A 22 -19.71 -15.96 9.93
C LEU A 22 -19.96 -15.08 11.15
N ALA A 23 -19.48 -15.52 12.32
CA ALA A 23 -19.33 -14.65 13.46
C ALA A 23 -18.34 -13.58 13.02
N GLN A 24 -18.89 -12.45 12.58
CA GLN A 24 -18.15 -11.29 12.14
C GLN A 24 -17.34 -10.79 13.34
N THR A 25 -16.03 -10.74 13.18
CA THR A 25 -15.12 -10.19 14.20
C THR A 25 -15.57 -8.79 14.57
N THR A 26 -16.00 -8.57 15.81
CA THR A 26 -16.15 -7.23 16.39
C THR A 26 -14.77 -6.57 16.38
N GLY A 27 -14.55 -5.54 15.55
CA GLY A 27 -13.21 -4.94 15.47
C GLY A 27 -13.00 -3.69 14.61
N SER A 28 -13.86 -3.35 13.64
CA SER A 28 -13.70 -2.09 12.89
C SER A 28 -15.04 -1.48 12.48
N ILE A 29 -15.30 -0.27 12.98
CA ILE A 29 -16.47 0.52 12.65
C ILE A 29 -16.38 0.98 11.20
N ARG A 30 -17.49 0.89 10.47
CA ARG A 30 -17.57 1.30 9.06
C ARG A 30 -17.92 2.78 8.95
N ILE A 31 -17.54 3.37 7.82
CA ILE A 31 -17.79 4.79 7.52
C ILE A 31 -18.72 4.87 6.31
N ALA A 32 -19.86 5.54 6.48
CA ALA A 32 -20.73 5.93 5.39
C ALA A 32 -20.65 7.45 5.16
N ALA A 33 -20.31 7.86 3.94
CA ALA A 33 -20.36 9.26 3.55
C ALA A 33 -21.83 9.67 3.35
N HIS A 34 -22.30 10.62 4.15
CA HIS A 34 -23.70 11.06 4.13
C HIS A 34 -23.99 11.92 2.89
N ARG A 35 -24.93 11.46 2.05
CA ARG A 35 -25.31 12.06 0.75
C ARG A 35 -24.16 12.09 -0.26
N GLY A 36 -23.30 11.08 -0.20
CA GLY A 36 -21.98 11.05 -0.83
C GLY A 36 -20.97 11.98 -0.14
N PHE A 37 -19.72 12.01 -0.63
CA PHE A 37 -18.67 12.84 -0.03
C PHE A 37 -18.69 14.25 -0.61
N TRP A 38 -19.72 15.03 -0.27
CA TRP A 38 -19.93 16.38 -0.82
C TRP A 38 -19.11 17.47 -0.10
N LYS A 39 -18.78 17.25 1.18
CA LYS A 39 -18.00 18.18 2.01
C LYS A 39 -16.50 17.87 1.95
N CYS A 40 -15.93 17.88 0.75
CA CYS A 40 -14.48 17.67 0.52
C CYS A 40 -13.75 18.98 0.21
N ASP A 41 -12.48 19.09 0.61
CA ASP A 41 -11.67 20.32 0.45
C ASP A 41 -11.27 20.62 -1.00
N GLU A 42 -11.32 19.62 -1.88
CA GLU A 42 -10.75 19.70 -3.23
C GLU A 42 -11.76 20.19 -4.29
N THR A 43 -13.07 20.14 -4.00
CA THR A 43 -14.16 20.43 -4.95
C THR A 43 -15.47 20.79 -4.24
N LYS A 44 -16.20 21.80 -4.73
CA LYS A 44 -17.58 22.10 -4.27
C LYS A 44 -18.57 21.12 -4.91
N HIS A 45 -18.78 19.96 -4.31
CA HIS A 45 -19.80 19.00 -4.75
C HIS A 45 -21.18 19.29 -4.12
N ALA A 46 -22.24 18.76 -4.74
CA ALA A 46 -23.58 18.79 -4.19
C ALA A 46 -23.92 17.49 -3.46
N GLU A 47 -24.76 17.56 -2.44
CA GLU A 47 -25.40 16.38 -1.84
C GLU A 47 -26.11 15.55 -2.92
N ASN A 48 -26.02 14.22 -2.83
CA ASN A 48 -26.66 13.27 -3.74
C ASN A 48 -26.33 13.47 -5.24
N SER A 49 -25.21 14.13 -5.56
CA SER A 49 -24.71 14.24 -6.92
C SER A 49 -23.92 13.00 -7.36
N ILE A 50 -23.74 12.83 -8.68
CA ILE A 50 -22.83 11.78 -9.19
C ILE A 50 -21.40 12.07 -8.75
N ALA A 51 -21.02 13.36 -8.69
CA ALA A 51 -19.70 13.75 -8.21
C ALA A 51 -19.49 13.40 -6.73
N SER A 52 -20.46 13.61 -5.84
CA SER A 52 -20.30 13.24 -4.42
C SER A 52 -20.21 11.72 -4.21
N LEU A 53 -20.95 10.92 -4.99
CA LEU A 53 -20.78 9.45 -5.00
C LEU A 53 -19.39 9.06 -5.47
N LYS A 54 -18.96 9.57 -6.62
CA LYS A 54 -17.66 9.28 -7.20
C LYS A 54 -16.53 9.61 -6.22
N THR A 55 -16.61 10.78 -5.57
CA THR A 55 -15.61 11.20 -4.59
C THR A 55 -15.63 10.32 -3.35
N ALA A 56 -16.80 9.83 -2.91
CA ALA A 56 -16.87 8.84 -1.83
C ALA A 56 -16.20 7.50 -2.22
N GLN A 57 -16.43 7.03 -3.44
CA GLN A 57 -15.84 5.81 -4.00
C GLN A 57 -14.32 5.93 -4.14
N GLU A 58 -13.81 7.03 -4.70
CA GLU A 58 -12.37 7.31 -4.84
C GLU A 58 -11.67 7.40 -3.47
N ASN A 59 -12.41 7.79 -2.43
CA ASN A 59 -11.94 7.81 -1.05
C ASN A 59 -12.10 6.47 -0.32
N ASN A 60 -12.62 5.41 -0.95
CA ASN A 60 -12.80 4.07 -0.38
C ASN A 60 -13.56 4.09 0.96
N PHE A 61 -14.60 4.91 1.10
CA PHE A 61 -15.51 4.74 2.23
C PHE A 61 -16.26 3.41 2.07
N TRP A 62 -16.59 2.76 3.19
CA TRP A 62 -17.37 1.52 3.15
C TRP A 62 -18.71 1.74 2.46
N GLY A 63 -19.37 2.86 2.75
CA GLY A 63 -20.63 3.20 2.12
C GLY A 63 -20.74 4.65 1.68
N SER A 64 -21.67 4.89 0.75
CA SER A 64 -22.16 6.20 0.37
C SER A 64 -23.67 6.18 0.52
N GLU A 65 -24.20 7.04 1.38
CA GLU A 65 -25.64 7.21 1.56
C GLU A 65 -26.21 8.14 0.49
N PHE A 66 -27.44 7.86 0.04
CA PHE A 66 -28.21 8.74 -0.82
C PHE A 66 -29.72 8.49 -0.71
N ASP A 67 -30.49 9.55 -0.98
CA ASP A 67 -31.94 9.57 -0.86
C ASP A 67 -32.64 9.48 -2.22
N ILE A 68 -33.76 8.77 -2.27
CA ILE A 68 -34.60 8.72 -3.47
C ILE A 68 -36.05 9.17 -3.26
N HIS A 69 -36.59 9.83 -4.28
CA HIS A 69 -37.99 10.22 -4.41
C HIS A 69 -38.59 9.71 -5.73
N ILE A 70 -39.92 9.67 -5.81
CA ILE A 70 -40.65 9.36 -7.05
C ILE A 70 -41.48 10.57 -7.53
N THR A 71 -41.24 11.03 -8.76
CA THR A 71 -41.93 12.17 -9.39
C THR A 71 -43.37 11.84 -9.79
N ALA A 72 -44.19 12.85 -10.09
CA ALA A 72 -45.61 12.67 -10.45
C ALA A 72 -45.83 11.76 -11.68
N ASP A 73 -44.84 11.68 -12.57
CA ASP A 73 -44.77 10.82 -13.77
C ASP A 73 -43.89 9.57 -13.57
N ASP A 74 -43.77 9.12 -12.32
CA ASP A 74 -43.15 7.86 -11.92
C ASP A 74 -41.66 7.70 -12.27
N GLN A 75 -40.89 8.79 -12.30
CA GLN A 75 -39.43 8.72 -12.39
C GLN A 75 -38.82 8.73 -10.99
N ILE A 76 -37.83 7.86 -10.75
CA ILE A 76 -37.08 7.85 -9.50
C ILE A 76 -35.86 8.76 -9.64
N VAL A 77 -35.76 9.72 -8.72
CA VAL A 77 -34.72 10.75 -8.68
C VAL A 77 -33.96 10.71 -7.37
N VAL A 78 -32.69 11.13 -7.38
CA VAL A 78 -31.79 11.11 -6.23
C VAL A 78 -31.65 12.52 -5.67
N HIS A 79 -32.22 12.80 -4.50
CA HIS A 79 -32.22 14.11 -3.86
C HIS A 79 -32.68 14.03 -2.41
N HIS A 80 -32.07 14.80 -1.51
CA HIS A 80 -32.31 14.68 -0.07
C HIS A 80 -33.60 15.37 0.42
N ASP A 81 -33.90 16.57 -0.07
CA ASP A 81 -35.02 17.37 0.41
C ASP A 81 -36.32 17.03 -0.35
N ASP A 82 -37.49 17.22 0.26
CA ASP A 82 -38.77 17.07 -0.45
C ASP A 82 -38.92 18.06 -1.62
N TYR A 83 -38.13 19.14 -1.61
CA TYR A 83 -38.19 20.24 -2.55
C TYR A 83 -36.85 20.46 -3.26
N ILE A 84 -36.91 20.74 -4.57
CA ILE A 84 -35.80 21.34 -5.31
C ILE A 84 -36.18 22.75 -5.71
N GLN A 85 -35.46 23.74 -5.16
CA GLN A 85 -35.69 25.17 -5.42
C GLN A 85 -37.17 25.60 -5.29
N GLY A 86 -37.85 25.10 -4.24
CA GLY A 86 -39.24 25.41 -3.94
C GLY A 86 -40.29 24.55 -4.66
N GLN A 87 -39.87 23.63 -5.53
CA GLN A 87 -40.77 22.68 -6.20
C GLN A 87 -40.78 21.34 -5.47
N LEU A 88 -41.96 20.92 -5.02
CA LEU A 88 -42.16 19.62 -4.37
C LEU A 88 -42.01 18.49 -5.39
N ILE A 89 -41.15 17.51 -5.11
CA ILE A 89 -40.74 16.52 -6.11
C ILE A 89 -41.92 15.64 -6.57
N TRP A 90 -42.68 15.07 -5.64
CA TRP A 90 -43.74 14.11 -5.99
C TRP A 90 -45.00 14.73 -6.60
N THR A 91 -45.10 16.06 -6.71
CA THR A 91 -46.18 16.76 -7.42
C THR A 91 -45.78 17.28 -8.80
N ASN A 92 -44.51 17.15 -9.17
CA ASN A 92 -43.94 17.66 -10.41
C ASN A 92 -43.43 16.52 -11.28
N THR A 93 -43.43 16.70 -12.60
CA THR A 93 -42.88 15.72 -13.55
C THR A 93 -41.36 15.83 -13.64
N PHE A 94 -40.66 14.76 -14.01
CA PHE A 94 -39.20 14.79 -14.13
C PHE A 94 -38.70 15.88 -15.08
N ASP A 95 -39.32 15.99 -16.27
CA ASP A 95 -38.99 17.02 -17.26
C ASP A 95 -39.13 18.45 -16.71
N SER A 96 -40.08 18.67 -15.80
CA SER A 96 -40.25 19.99 -15.16
C SER A 96 -39.12 20.28 -14.16
N LEU A 97 -38.61 19.24 -13.48
CA LEU A 97 -37.56 19.34 -12.47
C LEU A 97 -36.16 19.48 -13.07
N LEU A 98 -35.91 18.97 -14.28
CA LEU A 98 -34.62 19.08 -15.00
C LEU A 98 -34.10 20.52 -15.18
N LYS A 99 -35.00 21.51 -15.06
CA LYS A 99 -34.68 22.94 -15.16
C LYS A 99 -33.90 23.46 -13.95
N TYR A 100 -33.99 22.78 -12.82
CA TYR A 100 -33.32 23.16 -11.59
C TYR A 100 -31.99 22.40 -11.48
N LYS A 101 -30.93 23.13 -11.11
CA LYS A 101 -29.59 22.58 -10.94
C LYS A 101 -29.28 22.42 -9.46
N LEU A 102 -28.47 21.42 -9.16
CA LEU A 102 -27.79 21.29 -7.89
C LEU A 102 -26.77 22.43 -7.73
N ASN A 103 -26.30 22.65 -6.50
CA ASN A 103 -25.40 23.78 -6.19
C ASN A 103 -24.04 23.72 -6.92
N ASN A 104 -23.65 22.55 -7.44
CA ASN A 104 -22.44 22.30 -8.21
C ASN A 104 -22.68 22.37 -9.74
N GLY A 105 -23.90 22.67 -10.18
CA GLY A 105 -24.29 22.79 -11.59
C GLY A 105 -24.80 21.50 -12.24
N GLU A 106 -24.73 20.36 -11.56
CA GLU A 106 -25.32 19.10 -12.04
C GLU A 106 -26.86 19.19 -12.07
N THR A 107 -27.49 18.36 -12.91
CA THR A 107 -28.91 18.05 -12.75
C THR A 107 -29.10 17.06 -11.63
N MET A 108 -30.26 17.09 -10.98
CA MET A 108 -30.69 16.02 -10.07
C MET A 108 -30.58 14.66 -10.80
N PRO A 109 -29.79 13.69 -10.29
CA PRO A 109 -29.62 12.42 -10.96
C PRO A 109 -30.92 11.61 -10.98
N THR A 110 -31.12 10.82 -12.03
CA THR A 110 -32.05 9.69 -11.97
C THR A 110 -31.41 8.56 -11.18
N LEU A 111 -32.23 7.63 -10.67
CA LEU A 111 -31.69 6.43 -10.05
C LEU A 111 -30.81 5.63 -11.02
N ASP A 112 -31.17 5.51 -12.31
CA ASP A 112 -30.33 4.78 -13.27
C ASP A 112 -28.93 5.41 -13.43
N ALA A 113 -28.84 6.74 -13.49
CA ALA A 113 -27.55 7.42 -13.59
C ALA A 113 -26.70 7.20 -12.34
N TYR A 114 -27.32 7.21 -11.15
CA TYR A 114 -26.65 6.98 -9.88
C TYR A 114 -26.17 5.52 -9.75
N LEU A 115 -27.01 4.55 -10.14
CA LEU A 115 -26.66 3.14 -10.17
C LEU A 115 -25.54 2.83 -11.17
N SER A 116 -25.54 3.45 -12.35
CA SER A 116 -24.43 3.32 -13.32
C SER A 116 -23.09 3.81 -12.75
N GLN A 117 -23.08 4.87 -11.93
CA GLN A 117 -21.87 5.26 -11.21
C GLN A 117 -21.52 4.27 -10.09
N GLY A 118 -22.53 3.71 -9.41
CA GLY A 118 -22.38 2.67 -8.39
C GLY A 118 -21.74 1.37 -8.92
N GLU A 119 -22.02 1.00 -10.17
CA GLU A 119 -21.42 -0.17 -10.84
C GLU A 119 -19.90 -0.10 -10.93
N LEU A 120 -19.34 1.11 -11.07
CA LEU A 120 -17.91 1.31 -11.32
C LEU A 120 -17.01 0.92 -10.14
N TYR A 121 -17.55 0.85 -8.92
CA TYR A 121 -16.82 0.53 -7.69
C TYR A 121 -17.57 -0.52 -6.87
N PRO A 122 -17.31 -1.82 -7.09
CA PRO A 122 -18.06 -2.89 -6.45
C PRO A 122 -17.89 -3.00 -4.95
N GLU A 123 -16.83 -2.42 -4.39
CA GLU A 123 -16.52 -2.46 -2.96
C GLU A 123 -17.31 -1.43 -2.13
N THR A 124 -17.95 -0.44 -2.75
CA THR A 124 -18.72 0.59 -2.04
C THR A 124 -20.17 0.14 -1.84
N MET A 125 -20.60 0.09 -0.57
CA MET A 125 -21.99 -0.13 -0.19
C MET A 125 -22.86 1.08 -0.54
N LEU A 126 -23.90 0.86 -1.32
CA LEU A 126 -24.93 1.86 -1.60
C LEU A 126 -25.97 1.84 -0.48
N VAL A 127 -25.95 2.85 0.38
CA VAL A 127 -26.91 3.00 1.49
C VAL A 127 -28.08 3.84 0.98
N LEU A 128 -29.15 3.20 0.53
CA LEU A 128 -30.26 3.84 -0.17
C LEU A 128 -31.38 4.20 0.80
N GLU A 129 -31.65 5.49 0.98
CA GLU A 129 -32.81 6.00 1.73
C GLU A 129 -34.04 6.12 0.83
N PHE A 130 -35.11 5.39 1.18
CA PHE A 130 -36.43 5.62 0.61
C PHE A 130 -37.14 6.75 1.37
N LYS A 131 -37.36 7.89 0.72
CA LYS A 131 -38.09 9.01 1.32
C LYS A 131 -39.57 8.74 1.41
N SER A 132 -40.19 9.21 2.50
CA SER A 132 -41.64 9.19 2.64
C SER A 132 -42.30 9.91 1.48
N GLN A 133 -43.40 9.36 0.99
CA GLN A 133 -44.15 9.92 -0.13
C GLN A 133 -45.55 10.35 0.34
N GLN A 134 -46.32 10.91 -0.59
CA GLN A 134 -47.67 11.41 -0.32
C GLN A 134 -48.60 10.38 0.36
N ASN A 135 -48.44 9.09 0.06
CA ASN A 135 -49.22 8.00 0.64
C ASN A 135 -48.49 6.65 0.47
N GLU A 136 -48.98 5.61 1.14
CA GLU A 136 -48.41 4.27 1.11
C GLU A 136 -48.38 3.66 -0.29
N GLU A 137 -49.33 3.97 -1.18
CA GLU A 137 -49.34 3.47 -2.55
C GLU A 137 -48.13 3.99 -3.35
N ARG A 138 -47.80 5.28 -3.19
CA ARG A 138 -46.63 5.90 -3.82
C ARG A 138 -45.32 5.35 -3.25
N GLU A 139 -45.26 5.13 -1.94
CA GLU A 139 -44.11 4.48 -1.30
C GLU A 139 -43.92 3.04 -1.82
N ASN A 140 -45.01 2.27 -1.89
CA ASN A 140 -45.01 0.90 -2.39
C ASN A 140 -44.51 0.83 -3.84
N LYS A 141 -45.00 1.73 -4.68
CA LYS A 141 -44.58 1.85 -6.08
C LYS A 141 -43.10 2.19 -6.22
N MET A 142 -42.60 3.12 -5.41
CA MET A 142 -41.18 3.50 -5.41
C MET A 142 -40.28 2.30 -5.06
N VAL A 143 -40.63 1.52 -4.04
CA VAL A 143 -39.87 0.30 -3.67
C VAL A 143 -39.82 -0.71 -4.81
N ASP A 144 -40.97 -1.00 -5.44
CA ASP A 144 -41.04 -1.99 -6.52
C ASP A 144 -40.18 -1.56 -7.72
N MET A 145 -40.30 -0.29 -8.12
CA MET A 145 -39.53 0.27 -9.23
C MET A 145 -38.02 0.33 -8.93
N THR A 146 -37.63 0.61 -7.69
CA THR A 146 -36.21 0.55 -7.27
C THR A 146 -35.66 -0.86 -7.40
N PHE A 147 -36.41 -1.89 -6.99
CA PHE A 147 -35.95 -3.28 -7.12
C PHE A 147 -35.79 -3.70 -8.57
N ASP A 148 -36.68 -3.28 -9.47
CA ASP A 148 -36.56 -3.55 -10.89
C ASP A 148 -35.31 -2.86 -11.50
N LYS A 149 -35.04 -1.62 -11.10
CA LYS A 149 -33.82 -0.89 -11.51
C LYS A 149 -32.56 -1.55 -10.98
N LEU A 150 -32.52 -1.93 -9.70
CA LEU A 150 -31.38 -2.66 -9.12
C LEU A 150 -31.09 -3.96 -9.89
N LYS A 151 -32.12 -4.72 -10.29
CA LYS A 151 -31.94 -5.93 -11.11
C LYS A 151 -31.41 -5.60 -12.51
N ALA A 152 -31.92 -4.55 -13.14
CA ALA A 152 -31.48 -4.11 -14.46
C ALA A 152 -30.00 -3.68 -14.48
N HIS A 153 -29.52 -3.09 -13.39
CA HIS A 153 -28.13 -2.67 -13.21
C HIS A 153 -27.22 -3.76 -12.62
N GLY A 154 -27.74 -4.98 -12.35
CA GLY A 154 -26.96 -6.04 -11.71
C GLY A 154 -26.53 -5.72 -10.27
N LEU A 155 -27.23 -4.80 -9.61
CA LEU A 155 -26.97 -4.34 -8.24
C LEU A 155 -28.00 -4.86 -7.22
N TYR A 156 -28.91 -5.73 -7.62
CA TYR A 156 -29.79 -6.45 -6.69
C TYR A 156 -28.99 -7.54 -5.95
N ASP A 157 -28.13 -7.11 -5.04
CA ASP A 157 -27.20 -7.92 -4.27
C ASP A 157 -27.06 -7.32 -2.85
N PRO A 158 -27.33 -8.08 -1.78
CA PRO A 158 -27.19 -7.61 -0.39
C PRO A 158 -25.78 -7.17 0.02
N SER A 159 -24.75 -7.57 -0.74
CA SER A 159 -23.37 -7.11 -0.53
C SER A 159 -23.10 -5.74 -1.16
N ARG A 160 -23.99 -5.25 -2.03
CA ARG A 160 -23.84 -4.02 -2.80
C ARG A 160 -24.77 -2.90 -2.35
N VAL A 161 -25.96 -3.24 -1.85
CA VAL A 161 -26.99 -2.27 -1.49
C VAL A 161 -27.60 -2.63 -0.14
N MET A 162 -27.91 -1.61 0.64
CA MET A 162 -28.77 -1.72 1.81
C MET A 162 -29.81 -0.60 1.83
N PHE A 163 -30.89 -0.80 2.57
CA PHE A 163 -32.04 0.10 2.57
C PHE A 163 -32.25 0.74 3.93
N ILE A 164 -32.55 2.04 3.93
CA ILE A 164 -32.93 2.80 5.13
C ILE A 164 -34.21 3.60 4.85
N SER A 165 -35.05 3.84 5.88
CA SER A 165 -36.23 4.72 5.72
C SER A 165 -36.80 5.23 7.05
N PHE A 166 -37.40 6.42 7.00
CA PHE A 166 -38.27 6.96 8.07
C PHE A 166 -39.70 6.41 8.01
N SER A 167 -40.10 5.74 6.92
CA SER A 167 -41.44 5.18 6.75
C SER A 167 -41.49 3.72 7.20
N MET A 168 -42.33 3.45 8.21
CA MET A 168 -42.60 2.09 8.66
C MET A 168 -43.28 1.24 7.57
N ASN A 169 -44.07 1.85 6.68
CA ASN A 169 -44.69 1.15 5.56
C ASN A 169 -43.61 0.66 4.57
N VAL A 170 -42.64 1.52 4.22
CA VAL A 170 -41.50 1.12 3.39
C VAL A 170 -40.70 0.00 4.05
N CYS A 171 -40.29 0.15 5.32
CA CYS A 171 -39.51 -0.87 6.01
C CYS A 171 -40.23 -2.24 6.03
N LYS A 172 -41.55 -2.26 6.30
CA LYS A 172 -42.36 -3.49 6.25
C LYS A 172 -42.44 -4.08 4.85
N ARG A 173 -42.54 -3.24 3.81
CA ARG A 173 -42.56 -3.71 2.42
C ARG A 173 -41.23 -4.33 2.03
N VAL A 174 -40.11 -3.68 2.33
CA VAL A 174 -38.76 -4.20 2.06
C VAL A 174 -38.55 -5.52 2.82
N ALA A 175 -38.89 -5.58 4.11
CA ALA A 175 -38.81 -6.81 4.90
C ALA A 175 -39.62 -7.98 4.30
N LYS A 176 -40.78 -7.68 3.67
CA LYS A 176 -41.62 -8.68 3.01
C LYS A 176 -41.06 -9.15 1.66
N LEU A 177 -40.49 -8.23 0.88
CA LEU A 177 -40.12 -8.48 -0.53
C LEU A 177 -38.65 -8.86 -0.72
N ALA A 178 -37.77 -8.41 0.17
CA ALA A 178 -36.32 -8.56 0.08
C ALA A 178 -35.69 -8.82 1.48
N PRO A 179 -36.14 -9.85 2.22
CA PRO A 179 -35.66 -10.14 3.58
C PRO A 179 -34.15 -10.44 3.67
N GLU A 180 -33.51 -10.75 2.55
CA GLU A 180 -32.07 -10.99 2.44
C GLU A 180 -31.22 -9.72 2.48
N PHE A 181 -31.83 -8.54 2.25
CA PHE A 181 -31.13 -7.26 2.31
C PHE A 181 -31.17 -6.68 3.71
N THR A 182 -30.11 -5.97 4.09
CA THR A 182 -30.15 -5.12 5.28
C THR A 182 -31.16 -3.99 5.07
N ASN A 183 -32.09 -3.85 6.01
CA ASN A 183 -33.19 -2.91 6.00
C ASN A 183 -33.30 -2.25 7.38
N GLN A 184 -33.01 -0.96 7.46
CA GLN A 184 -32.90 -0.23 8.72
C GLN A 184 -33.94 0.88 8.87
N TYR A 185 -34.50 0.98 10.07
CA TYR A 185 -35.42 2.05 10.42
C TYR A 185 -34.69 3.27 10.99
N LEU A 186 -35.09 4.48 10.60
CA LEU A 186 -34.32 5.71 10.88
C LEU A 186 -34.68 6.49 12.16
N ARG A 187 -35.89 6.31 12.73
CA ARG A 187 -36.42 7.30 13.70
C ARG A 187 -35.86 7.23 15.11
N GLY A 188 -35.44 6.06 15.58
CA GLY A 188 -35.00 5.88 16.96
C GLY A 188 -36.10 6.05 18.02
N ASP A 189 -37.37 5.85 17.64
CA ASP A 189 -38.55 5.94 18.51
C ASP A 189 -39.15 4.55 18.86
N ILE A 190 -38.59 3.46 18.33
CA ILE A 190 -39.03 2.07 18.55
C ILE A 190 -37.82 1.23 18.99
N ALA A 191 -38.00 0.35 19.96
CA ALA A 191 -36.94 -0.55 20.41
C ALA A 191 -36.58 -1.61 19.35
N PRO A 192 -35.31 -2.06 19.25
CA PRO A 192 -34.86 -3.08 18.29
C PRO A 192 -35.73 -4.35 18.28
N ALA A 193 -36.11 -4.88 19.45
CA ALA A 193 -36.94 -6.09 19.52
C ALA A 193 -38.32 -5.93 18.86
N GLU A 194 -38.92 -4.74 18.90
CA GLU A 194 -40.22 -4.50 18.27
C GLU A 194 -40.11 -4.41 16.74
N LEU A 195 -39.00 -3.87 16.23
CA LEU A 195 -38.71 -3.87 14.80
C LEU A 195 -38.39 -5.28 14.27
N HIS A 196 -37.61 -6.04 15.03
CA HIS A 196 -37.26 -7.42 14.69
C HIS A 196 -38.50 -8.31 14.50
N LYS A 197 -39.53 -8.13 15.34
CA LYS A 197 -40.84 -8.83 15.19
C LYS A 197 -41.56 -8.51 13.87
N LEU A 198 -41.23 -7.39 13.24
CA LEU A 198 -41.80 -6.97 11.95
C LEU A 198 -40.95 -7.44 10.74
N GLY A 199 -39.87 -8.20 10.98
CA GLY A 199 -38.95 -8.67 9.95
C GLY A 199 -37.91 -7.62 9.51
N ILE A 200 -37.81 -6.51 10.24
CA ILE A 200 -36.79 -5.47 10.01
C ILE A 200 -35.51 -5.93 10.72
N ASN A 201 -34.40 -5.99 9.99
CA ASN A 201 -33.15 -6.63 10.42
C ASN A 201 -32.02 -5.63 10.73
N GLY A 202 -32.34 -4.35 10.90
CA GLY A 202 -31.38 -3.37 11.38
C GLY A 202 -32.01 -2.07 11.88
N ILE A 203 -31.18 -1.26 12.54
CA ILE A 203 -31.50 0.09 13.00
C ILE A 203 -30.44 1.06 12.48
N ASP A 204 -30.85 2.26 12.07
CA ASP A 204 -29.94 3.35 11.74
C ASP A 204 -30.46 4.60 12.45
N TYR A 205 -30.14 4.78 13.72
CA TYR A 205 -30.81 5.77 14.55
C TYR A 205 -30.04 7.09 14.65
N PRO A 206 -30.72 8.21 14.95
CA PRO A 206 -30.01 9.43 15.29
C PRO A 206 -29.14 9.19 16.53
N TYR A 207 -27.90 9.68 16.57
CA TYR A 207 -26.96 9.44 17.69
C TYR A 207 -27.53 9.77 19.09
N LYS A 208 -28.46 10.73 19.16
CA LYS A 208 -29.16 11.10 20.40
C LYS A 208 -30.02 9.97 20.97
N ALA A 209 -30.51 9.04 20.14
CA ALA A 209 -31.23 7.87 20.60
C ALA A 209 -30.30 6.95 21.40
N PHE A 210 -29.08 6.73 20.93
CA PHE A 210 -28.08 5.90 21.63
C PHE A 210 -27.54 6.53 22.91
N TYR A 211 -27.63 7.86 23.06
CA TYR A 211 -27.38 8.49 24.37
C TYR A 211 -28.48 8.22 25.39
N LYS A 212 -29.73 8.10 24.94
CA LYS A 212 -30.87 7.78 25.83
C LYS A 212 -30.97 6.28 26.10
N HIS A 213 -30.61 5.48 25.09
CA HIS A 213 -30.78 4.04 25.04
C HIS A 213 -29.50 3.36 24.52
N PRO A 214 -28.35 3.44 25.24
CA PRO A 214 -27.13 2.76 24.82
C PRO A 214 -27.30 1.23 24.78
N GLU A 215 -28.24 0.69 25.56
CA GLU A 215 -28.60 -0.74 25.56
C GLU A 215 -29.11 -1.25 24.22
N TRP A 216 -29.65 -0.37 23.36
CA TRP A 216 -30.18 -0.76 22.06
C TRP A 216 -29.12 -1.27 21.09
N VAL A 217 -27.84 -0.87 21.24
CA VAL A 217 -26.75 -1.43 20.42
C VAL A 217 -26.62 -2.92 20.71
N LYS A 218 -26.49 -3.27 22.00
CA LYS A 218 -26.39 -4.66 22.43
C LYS A 218 -27.65 -5.45 22.11
N GLU A 219 -28.84 -4.89 22.36
CA GLU A 219 -30.12 -5.56 22.05
C GLU A 219 -30.23 -5.91 20.57
N ALA A 220 -29.91 -4.97 19.68
CA ALA A 220 -29.93 -5.19 18.25
C ALA A 220 -28.91 -6.27 17.83
N HIS A 221 -27.67 -6.20 18.31
CA HIS A 221 -26.66 -7.23 18.03
C HIS A 221 -27.04 -8.61 18.55
N ASP A 222 -27.63 -8.72 19.74
CA ASP A 222 -28.13 -9.98 20.30
C ASP A 222 -29.26 -10.59 19.44
N LEU A 223 -30.01 -9.74 18.72
CA LEU A 223 -31.04 -10.14 17.76
C LEU A 223 -30.49 -10.42 16.35
N GLY A 224 -29.17 -10.28 16.13
CA GLY A 224 -28.54 -10.43 14.82
C GLY A 224 -28.84 -9.27 13.85
N MET A 225 -29.27 -8.12 14.38
CA MET A 225 -29.56 -6.92 13.60
C MET A 225 -28.31 -6.06 13.40
N SER A 226 -28.24 -5.34 12.27
CA SER A 226 -27.20 -4.33 12.05
C SER A 226 -27.52 -3.00 12.75
N VAL A 227 -26.50 -2.34 13.27
CA VAL A 227 -26.60 -1.10 14.06
C VAL A 227 -25.79 0.01 13.42
N ASN A 228 -26.46 0.91 12.71
CA ASN A 228 -25.87 2.13 12.18
C ASN A 228 -26.31 3.35 13.01
N VAL A 229 -25.59 4.46 12.85
CA VAL A 229 -25.92 5.73 13.49
C VAL A 229 -25.70 6.92 12.55
N TRP A 230 -26.63 7.87 12.57
CA TRP A 230 -26.57 9.09 11.77
C TRP A 230 -27.01 10.35 12.55
N THR A 231 -26.90 11.55 11.98
CA THR A 231 -25.66 11.97 11.33
C THR A 231 -24.70 12.40 12.43
N VAL A 232 -23.49 11.84 12.47
CA VAL A 232 -22.53 12.10 13.56
C VAL A 232 -21.39 12.97 13.05
N ASN A 233 -21.46 14.28 13.30
CA ASN A 233 -20.51 15.25 12.71
C ASN A 233 -19.47 15.79 13.68
N HIS A 234 -19.61 15.55 14.98
CA HIS A 234 -18.69 16.05 15.99
C HIS A 234 -17.79 14.93 16.51
N GLU A 235 -16.51 15.24 16.68
CA GLU A 235 -15.49 14.31 17.17
C GLU A 235 -15.89 13.62 18.49
N SER A 236 -16.48 14.36 19.42
CA SER A 236 -16.95 13.83 20.70
C SER A 236 -18.04 12.79 20.54
N ASP A 237 -19.00 13.04 19.64
CA ASP A 237 -20.09 12.11 19.36
C ASP A 237 -19.57 10.88 18.59
N MET A 238 -18.64 11.07 17.64
CA MET A 238 -17.98 9.97 16.94
C MET A 238 -17.29 9.04 17.94
N LYS A 239 -16.47 9.57 18.85
CA LYS A 239 -15.81 8.79 19.91
C LYS A 239 -16.80 8.06 20.80
N ALA A 240 -17.93 8.69 21.14
CA ALA A 240 -18.96 8.06 21.94
C ALA A 240 -19.63 6.89 21.19
N MET A 241 -20.02 7.09 19.93
CA MET A 241 -20.61 6.03 19.12
C MET A 241 -19.61 4.89 18.86
N ILE A 242 -18.33 5.23 18.69
CA ILE A 242 -17.24 4.25 18.62
C ILE A 242 -17.18 3.39 19.87
N GLY A 243 -17.20 4.02 21.05
CA GLY A 243 -17.18 3.32 22.33
C GLY A 243 -18.42 2.46 22.60
N LEU A 244 -19.57 2.80 21.99
CA LEU A 244 -20.79 1.97 22.07
C LEU A 244 -20.74 0.73 21.17
N GLY A 245 -19.83 0.69 20.20
CA GLY A 245 -19.65 -0.46 19.32
C GLY A 245 -20.66 -0.55 18.18
N VAL A 246 -21.19 0.57 17.67
CA VAL A 246 -22.03 0.59 16.46
C VAL A 246 -21.29 0.00 15.24
N ASP A 247 -22.01 -0.53 14.26
CA ASP A 247 -21.41 -1.16 13.08
C ASP A 247 -20.94 -0.14 12.04
N CYS A 248 -21.66 0.98 11.90
CA CYS A 248 -21.35 2.06 10.95
C CYS A 248 -21.75 3.43 11.51
N ILE A 249 -20.96 4.44 11.18
CA ILE A 249 -21.31 5.85 11.42
C ILE A 249 -21.48 6.55 10.07
N THR A 250 -22.67 7.10 9.84
CA THR A 250 -23.00 7.99 8.72
C THR A 250 -22.70 9.43 9.10
N THR A 251 -21.85 10.11 8.34
CA THR A 251 -21.33 11.44 8.70
C THR A 251 -21.07 12.35 7.50
N ASN A 252 -21.18 13.66 7.71
CA ASN A 252 -20.70 14.70 6.79
C ASN A 252 -19.18 14.91 6.88
N GLU A 253 -18.54 14.36 7.92
CA GLU A 253 -17.11 14.51 8.21
C GLU A 253 -16.39 13.14 8.12
N PRO A 254 -16.52 12.40 7.00
CA PRO A 254 -16.06 11.01 6.95
C PRO A 254 -14.54 10.88 7.06
N LEU A 255 -13.78 11.93 6.69
CA LEU A 255 -12.32 11.97 6.92
C LEU A 255 -11.96 12.17 8.40
N MET A 256 -12.73 12.96 9.16
CA MET A 256 -12.52 13.12 10.60
C MET A 256 -12.76 11.81 11.32
N LEU A 257 -13.88 11.14 11.03
CA LEU A 257 -14.18 9.83 11.59
C LEU A 257 -13.09 8.81 11.25
N ARG A 258 -12.64 8.78 9.99
CA ARG A 258 -11.54 7.91 9.57
C ARG A 258 -10.27 8.19 10.35
N SER A 259 -9.93 9.46 10.58
CA SER A 259 -8.78 9.85 11.39
C SER A 259 -8.89 9.38 12.85
N LEU A 260 -10.09 9.36 13.42
CA LEU A 260 -10.32 8.89 14.80
C LEU A 260 -10.20 7.38 14.96
N LEU A 261 -10.52 6.61 13.91
CA LEU A 261 -10.43 5.15 13.93
C LEU A 261 -8.99 4.62 13.84
N GLY A 262 -7.99 5.50 13.71
CA GLY A 262 -6.59 5.13 13.70
C GLY A 262 -5.86 5.61 12.44
N THR A 263 -4.65 6.10 12.66
CA THR A 263 -3.77 6.75 11.67
C THR A 263 -3.40 5.81 10.53
N GLU A 264 -3.88 6.11 9.33
CA GLU A 264 -3.13 5.76 8.14
C GLU A 264 -2.89 7.03 7.31
N GLU A 265 -1.67 7.17 6.80
CA GLU A 265 -1.17 8.43 6.29
C GLU A 265 -1.40 8.53 4.79
N LEU A 266 -2.14 9.54 4.36
CA LEU A 266 -2.50 9.84 2.97
C LEU A 266 -1.41 9.41 1.96
N ARG A 267 -1.66 8.38 1.17
CA ARG A 267 -0.80 8.04 0.04
C ARG A 267 -0.96 9.12 -1.03
N GLN A 268 0.14 9.53 -1.65
CA GLN A 268 0.05 10.27 -2.92
C GLN A 268 -0.65 9.35 -3.93
N SER A 269 -1.57 9.91 -4.74
CA SER A 269 -2.21 9.22 -5.87
C SER A 269 -1.17 8.40 -6.64
N PRO A 270 -1.51 7.23 -7.21
CA PRO A 270 -0.60 6.49 -8.07
C PRO A 270 -0.12 7.41 -9.20
N HIS A 271 1.06 8.01 -9.03
CA HIS A 271 1.71 8.77 -10.08
C HIS A 271 2.11 7.80 -11.18
N SER A 272 2.16 8.30 -12.42
CA SER A 272 2.45 7.57 -13.66
C SER A 272 3.27 6.30 -13.43
N THR A 273 2.74 5.16 -13.85
CA THR A 273 3.46 3.89 -13.83
C THR A 273 4.81 4.05 -14.51
N ASP A 274 5.89 3.84 -13.77
CA ASP A 274 7.25 3.74 -14.31
C ASP A 274 7.23 2.75 -15.50
N ASP A 275 7.83 3.14 -16.63
CA ASP A 275 7.91 2.30 -17.82
C ASP A 275 9.37 2.20 -18.25
N PRO A 276 10.00 1.01 -18.12
CA PRO A 276 11.42 0.85 -18.39
C PRO A 276 11.75 0.92 -19.89
N LYS A 277 10.73 0.86 -20.76
CA LYS A 277 10.89 1.00 -22.20
C LYS A 277 10.80 2.47 -22.60
N ALA A 278 11.87 2.99 -23.19
CA ALA A 278 11.92 4.37 -23.64
C ALA A 278 10.93 4.65 -24.77
N ASP A 279 10.51 5.93 -24.89
CA ASP A 279 9.76 6.39 -26.05
C ASP A 279 10.60 6.14 -27.33
N PRO A 280 10.07 5.49 -28.37
CA PRO A 280 10.81 5.24 -29.60
C PRO A 280 11.40 6.51 -30.25
N LYS A 281 10.77 7.68 -30.05
CA LYS A 281 11.25 8.97 -30.54
C LYS A 281 12.47 9.49 -29.79
N ALA A 282 12.79 8.95 -28.61
CA ALA A 282 14.01 9.29 -27.87
C ALA A 282 15.21 8.42 -28.27
N ILE A 283 15.00 7.39 -29.10
CA ILE A 283 16.01 6.37 -29.40
C ILE A 283 16.73 6.68 -30.70
N VAL A 284 18.06 6.63 -30.66
CA VAL A 284 18.95 6.74 -31.83
C VAL A 284 19.88 5.52 -31.84
N VAL A 285 19.82 4.72 -32.90
CA VAL A 285 20.66 3.52 -33.05
C VAL A 285 21.75 3.76 -34.09
N SER A 286 22.97 3.32 -33.78
CA SER A 286 24.11 3.34 -34.70
C SER A 286 24.87 2.02 -34.58
N ALA A 287 24.59 1.11 -35.52
CA ALA A 287 25.06 -0.28 -35.47
C ALA A 287 24.74 -0.94 -34.11
N ASN A 288 25.76 -1.34 -33.37
CA ASN A 288 25.64 -2.03 -32.09
C ASN A 288 25.51 -1.08 -30.89
N ALA A 289 25.44 0.23 -31.12
CA ALA A 289 25.22 1.25 -30.10
C ALA A 289 23.80 1.81 -30.16
N ARG A 290 23.21 2.06 -28.99
CA ARG A 290 21.91 2.74 -28.82
C ARG A 290 22.08 3.91 -27.85
N PHE A 291 21.59 5.06 -28.27
CA PHE A 291 21.52 6.26 -27.46
C PHE A 291 20.06 6.56 -27.15
N THR A 292 19.74 6.85 -25.90
CA THR A 292 18.39 7.29 -25.50
C THR A 292 18.47 8.67 -24.87
N VAL A 293 17.81 9.64 -25.50
CA VAL A 293 17.76 11.03 -25.03
C VAL A 293 16.66 11.17 -23.99
N LEU A 294 17.01 11.01 -22.72
CA LEU A 294 16.06 11.02 -21.59
C LEU A 294 15.78 12.44 -21.05
N GLY A 295 16.56 13.43 -21.49
CA GLY A 295 16.38 14.85 -21.20
C GLY A 295 17.44 15.69 -21.89
N ASP A 296 17.36 17.02 -21.76
CA ASP A 296 18.35 17.94 -22.35
C ASP A 296 19.79 17.65 -21.88
N ARG A 297 19.94 17.13 -20.65
CA ARG A 297 21.22 16.94 -19.93
C ARG A 297 21.49 15.49 -19.53
N LEU A 298 20.62 14.57 -19.94
CA LEU A 298 20.65 13.16 -19.55
C LEU A 298 20.51 12.26 -20.77
N ILE A 299 21.55 11.47 -21.05
CA ILE A 299 21.55 10.51 -22.15
C ILE A 299 22.00 9.14 -21.65
N ARG A 300 21.22 8.11 -21.97
CA ARG A 300 21.64 6.71 -21.86
C ARG A 300 22.46 6.33 -23.10
N MET A 301 23.57 5.64 -22.88
CA MET A 301 24.52 5.19 -23.89
C MET A 301 24.72 3.70 -23.68
N GLU A 302 24.23 2.92 -24.63
CA GLU A 302 24.23 1.48 -24.56
C GLU A 302 24.97 0.89 -25.74
N TRP A 303 25.72 -0.18 -25.51
CA TRP A 303 26.35 -0.97 -26.55
C TRP A 303 26.24 -2.46 -26.22
N ALA A 304 25.98 -3.28 -27.22
CA ALA A 304 25.94 -4.74 -27.06
C ALA A 304 26.59 -5.42 -28.26
N GLU A 305 27.47 -6.39 -28.02
CA GLU A 305 28.20 -7.10 -29.08
C GLU A 305 27.27 -7.73 -30.14
N ASP A 306 26.09 -8.21 -29.73
CA ASP A 306 25.10 -8.85 -30.60
C ASP A 306 24.01 -7.88 -31.10
N GLY A 307 24.10 -6.60 -30.75
CA GLY A 307 23.10 -5.58 -31.09
C GLY A 307 21.75 -5.76 -30.37
N LYS A 308 21.65 -6.63 -29.37
CA LYS A 308 20.44 -6.80 -28.56
C LYS A 308 20.49 -5.92 -27.32
N PHE A 309 19.63 -4.91 -27.34
CA PHE A 309 19.57 -3.90 -26.30
C PHE A 309 18.64 -4.29 -25.13
N GLU A 310 18.88 -3.72 -23.96
CA GLU A 310 18.15 -3.98 -22.72
C GLU A 310 17.03 -2.95 -22.51
N ASP A 311 15.79 -3.41 -22.57
CA ASP A 311 14.59 -2.59 -22.31
C ASP A 311 13.97 -2.88 -20.94
N ARG A 312 14.38 -3.95 -20.24
CA ARG A 312 13.89 -4.25 -18.90
C ARG A 312 14.42 -3.23 -17.90
N ALA A 313 13.69 -3.05 -16.79
CA ALA A 313 14.17 -2.27 -15.67
C ALA A 313 15.43 -2.93 -15.11
N THR A 314 16.49 -2.15 -14.88
CA THR A 314 17.59 -2.61 -14.03
C THR A 314 17.25 -2.28 -12.59
N LEU A 315 17.97 -2.86 -11.62
CA LEU A 315 17.74 -2.53 -10.22
C LEU A 315 17.95 -1.04 -9.90
N GLY A 316 18.84 -0.34 -10.62
CA GLY A 316 19.08 1.10 -10.41
C GLY A 316 18.26 2.04 -11.29
N ILE A 317 17.66 1.56 -12.39
CA ILE A 317 16.93 2.38 -13.38
C ILE A 317 15.65 1.65 -13.82
N VAL A 318 14.52 2.12 -13.29
CA VAL A 318 13.19 1.50 -13.45
C VAL A 318 12.30 2.21 -14.47
N ASN A 319 12.62 3.45 -14.85
CA ASN A 319 11.84 4.24 -15.80
C ASN A 319 12.73 4.87 -16.88
N ARG A 320 12.34 4.71 -18.14
CA ARG A 320 13.00 5.35 -19.30
C ARG A 320 12.01 6.05 -20.22
N LYS A 321 10.71 5.97 -19.95
CA LYS A 321 9.67 6.65 -20.73
C LYS A 321 9.48 8.09 -20.25
N MET A 322 10.45 8.91 -20.64
CA MET A 322 10.51 10.33 -20.32
C MET A 322 9.86 11.17 -21.42
N GLU A 323 9.49 12.41 -21.08
CA GLU A 323 9.16 13.40 -22.11
C GLU A 323 10.36 13.57 -23.04
N VAL A 324 10.14 13.41 -24.35
CA VAL A 324 11.20 13.47 -25.35
C VAL A 324 11.57 14.94 -25.59
N PRO A 325 12.80 15.37 -25.24
CA PRO A 325 13.22 16.75 -25.48
C PRO A 325 13.36 17.01 -26.97
N GLN A 326 13.43 18.28 -27.37
CA GLN A 326 13.82 18.61 -28.74
C GLN A 326 15.32 18.32 -28.92
N TYR A 327 15.66 17.47 -29.89
CA TYR A 327 17.05 17.18 -30.24
C TYR A 327 17.20 16.98 -31.75
N LYS A 328 18.43 17.11 -32.25
CA LYS A 328 18.79 16.88 -33.65
C LYS A 328 19.75 15.72 -33.75
N VAL A 329 19.57 14.92 -34.80
CA VAL A 329 20.47 13.83 -35.15
C VAL A 329 21.11 14.15 -36.50
N ARG A 330 22.44 14.01 -36.59
CA ARG A 330 23.17 14.11 -37.86
C ARG A 330 24.09 12.91 -38.04
N HIS A 331 24.11 12.39 -39.25
CA HIS A 331 25.05 11.36 -39.68
C HIS A 331 26.02 11.96 -40.69
N ALA A 332 27.32 11.77 -40.47
CA ALA A 332 28.39 12.17 -41.38
C ALA A 332 29.38 11.00 -41.53
N GLY A 333 29.13 10.14 -42.52
CA GLY A 333 29.86 8.87 -42.65
C GLY A 333 29.62 7.96 -41.45
N LYS A 334 30.69 7.53 -40.77
CA LYS A 334 30.61 6.72 -39.53
C LYS A 334 30.36 7.54 -38.26
N LYS A 335 30.22 8.87 -38.38
CA LYS A 335 30.02 9.78 -37.25
C LYS A 335 28.53 10.03 -37.02
N LEU A 336 28.07 9.78 -35.81
CA LEU A 336 26.78 10.16 -35.26
C LEU A 336 26.96 11.39 -34.36
N ILE A 337 26.10 12.39 -34.53
CA ILE A 337 26.02 13.57 -33.67
C ILE A 337 24.59 13.73 -33.18
N ILE A 338 24.41 13.79 -31.86
CA ILE A 338 23.13 14.08 -31.19
C ILE A 338 23.27 15.42 -30.47
N GLU A 339 22.43 16.39 -30.81
CA GLU A 339 22.44 17.73 -30.23
C GLU A 339 21.12 18.00 -29.49
N THR A 340 21.18 18.19 -28.18
CA THR A 340 20.07 18.75 -27.39
C THR A 340 20.25 20.26 -27.22
N LYS A 341 19.40 20.91 -26.43
CA LYS A 341 19.63 22.32 -26.05
C LYS A 341 20.89 22.51 -25.18
N ALA A 342 21.31 21.50 -24.42
CA ALA A 342 22.34 21.65 -23.39
C ALA A 342 23.64 20.90 -23.69
N LEU A 343 23.62 19.88 -24.54
CA LEU A 343 24.81 19.08 -24.85
C LEU A 343 24.85 18.60 -26.30
N THR A 344 26.05 18.22 -26.73
CA THR A 344 26.33 17.56 -28.00
C THR A 344 27.07 16.25 -27.72
N LEU A 345 26.44 15.12 -28.04
CA LEU A 345 27.08 13.81 -28.06
C LEU A 345 27.62 13.54 -29.46
N THR A 346 28.86 13.08 -29.55
CA THR A 346 29.48 12.61 -30.80
C THR A 346 29.98 11.19 -30.59
N TYR A 347 29.55 10.29 -31.46
CA TYR A 347 29.99 8.90 -31.51
C TYR A 347 30.49 8.56 -32.91
N THR A 348 31.60 7.82 -33.03
CA THR A 348 32.17 7.43 -34.33
C THR A 348 32.47 5.95 -34.39
N GLY A 349 31.92 5.25 -35.40
CA GLY A 349 32.17 3.82 -35.60
C GLY A 349 31.03 2.94 -35.09
N ASN A 350 31.37 1.70 -34.71
CA ASN A 350 30.42 0.66 -34.31
C ASN A 350 30.89 -0.19 -33.11
N GLY A 351 32.03 0.18 -32.51
CA GLY A 351 32.65 -0.55 -31.42
C GLY A 351 32.08 -0.17 -30.05
N ARG A 352 32.51 -0.92 -29.04
CA ARG A 352 32.29 -0.63 -27.62
C ARG A 352 32.62 0.84 -27.33
N VAL A 353 31.80 1.55 -26.55
CA VAL A 353 32.04 2.98 -26.29
C VAL A 353 33.29 3.17 -25.43
N ASP A 354 34.20 4.05 -25.88
CA ASP A 354 35.49 4.35 -25.26
C ASP A 354 35.92 5.81 -25.49
N GLU A 355 37.09 6.17 -24.98
CA GLU A 355 37.67 7.52 -25.08
C GLU A 355 37.93 7.99 -26.53
N ASN A 356 38.13 7.05 -27.46
CA ASN A 356 38.52 7.33 -28.83
C ASN A 356 37.30 7.55 -29.73
N ASN A 357 36.18 6.92 -29.40
CA ASN A 357 35.00 6.90 -30.25
C ASN A 357 33.80 7.69 -29.71
N LEU A 358 33.78 8.07 -28.44
CA LEU A 358 32.67 8.79 -27.82
C LEU A 358 33.14 10.06 -27.12
N SER A 359 32.37 11.14 -27.29
CA SER A 359 32.53 12.38 -26.52
C SER A 359 31.19 13.06 -26.26
N VAL A 360 31.05 13.69 -25.09
CA VAL A 360 29.88 14.50 -24.74
C VAL A 360 30.35 15.89 -24.36
N THR A 361 29.91 16.89 -25.09
CA THR A 361 30.30 18.28 -24.89
C THR A 361 29.13 19.10 -24.36
N PHE A 362 29.33 19.84 -23.27
CA PHE A 362 28.31 20.69 -22.66
C PHE A 362 28.94 21.96 -22.07
N SER A 363 28.11 22.88 -21.60
CA SER A 363 28.57 24.12 -20.95
C SER A 363 28.12 24.14 -19.49
N MET A 364 28.99 24.61 -18.60
CA MET A 364 28.66 24.81 -17.19
C MET A 364 29.08 26.20 -16.73
N ALA A 365 28.42 26.72 -15.70
CA ALA A 365 28.82 27.96 -15.06
C ALA A 365 30.20 27.76 -14.38
N ASP A 366 31.09 28.71 -14.56
CA ASP A 366 32.41 28.73 -13.94
C ASP A 366 32.84 30.19 -13.73
N PRO A 367 32.81 30.70 -12.49
CA PRO A 367 33.19 32.09 -12.19
C PRO A 367 34.64 32.42 -12.59
N SER A 368 35.51 31.42 -12.71
CA SER A 368 36.90 31.62 -13.14
C SER A 368 37.05 31.76 -14.66
N ALA A 369 36.03 31.36 -15.43
CA ALA A 369 36.06 31.46 -16.88
C ALA A 369 35.78 32.89 -17.37
N LYS A 370 36.42 33.29 -18.47
CA LYS A 370 36.34 34.66 -19.05
C LYS A 370 34.91 35.19 -19.29
N LYS A 371 33.94 34.29 -19.52
CA LYS A 371 32.52 34.64 -19.73
C LYS A 371 31.60 34.06 -18.65
N GLY A 372 32.14 33.61 -17.52
CA GLY A 372 31.39 32.89 -16.49
C GLY A 372 30.91 31.49 -16.91
N ILE A 373 31.35 31.00 -18.08
CA ILE A 373 30.94 29.72 -18.67
C ILE A 373 32.19 28.96 -19.13
N LYS A 374 32.30 27.71 -18.68
CA LYS A 374 33.30 26.74 -19.12
C LYS A 374 32.64 25.70 -20.02
N LYS A 375 33.27 25.42 -21.16
CA LYS A 375 32.91 24.31 -22.04
C LYS A 375 33.63 23.06 -21.57
N VAL A 376 32.90 21.98 -21.31
CA VAL A 376 33.41 20.69 -20.88
C VAL A 376 33.21 19.69 -22.01
N THR A 377 34.23 18.90 -22.30
CA THR A 377 34.14 17.74 -23.20
C THR A 377 34.54 16.52 -22.39
N TRP A 378 33.57 15.64 -22.18
CA TRP A 378 33.73 14.39 -21.48
C TRP A 378 34.00 13.24 -22.45
N HIS A 379 34.84 12.30 -22.03
CA HIS A 379 35.14 11.04 -22.69
C HIS A 379 35.05 9.88 -21.67
N PRO A 380 34.64 8.67 -22.07
CA PRO A 380 34.72 7.49 -21.21
C PRO A 380 36.12 7.33 -20.60
N GLY A 381 36.19 7.01 -19.31
CA GLY A 381 37.46 6.81 -18.59
C GLY A 381 38.11 8.08 -18.03
N MET A 382 37.53 9.27 -18.23
CA MET A 382 38.00 10.49 -17.57
C MET A 382 37.95 10.38 -16.04
N ASP A 383 38.92 11.00 -15.37
CA ASP A 383 38.98 11.09 -13.90
C ASP A 383 37.69 11.72 -13.35
N ASP A 384 37.09 11.03 -12.38
CA ASP A 384 35.83 11.39 -11.76
C ASP A 384 36.01 11.87 -10.31
N SER A 385 37.21 12.35 -9.97
CA SER A 385 37.56 12.84 -8.64
C SER A 385 36.72 14.04 -8.17
N GLY A 386 36.07 14.78 -9.08
CA GLY A 386 35.10 15.81 -8.74
C GLY A 386 33.71 15.29 -8.33
N ASN A 387 33.42 13.99 -8.45
CA ASN A 387 32.15 13.40 -8.02
C ASN A 387 31.92 13.66 -6.52
N LEU A 388 30.72 14.11 -6.17
CA LEU A 388 30.36 14.43 -4.79
C LEU A 388 29.94 13.20 -3.96
N LEU A 389 30.07 12.01 -4.55
CA LEU A 389 29.79 10.70 -3.98
C LEU A 389 28.31 10.53 -3.61
N GLY A 390 27.96 9.31 -3.19
CA GLY A 390 26.63 8.90 -2.75
C GLY A 390 26.67 8.36 -1.33
N THR A 391 25.98 7.24 -1.10
CA THR A 391 25.93 6.57 0.19
C THR A 391 27.08 5.59 0.39
N VAL A 392 27.34 5.18 1.63
CA VAL A 392 28.24 4.08 1.97
C VAL A 392 27.46 3.03 2.75
N ARG A 393 27.79 1.75 2.57
CA ARG A 393 26.98 0.64 3.10
C ARG A 393 26.94 0.53 4.63
N THR A 394 28.00 0.97 5.29
CA THR A 394 28.12 0.93 6.74
C THR A 394 29.01 2.07 7.22
N LEU A 395 28.64 2.63 8.36
CA LEU A 395 29.44 3.63 9.09
C LEU A 395 30.15 3.01 10.31
N ASP A 396 30.11 1.69 10.48
CA ASP A 396 30.63 1.02 11.68
C ASP A 396 32.14 1.17 11.78
N GLY A 397 32.59 1.88 12.83
CA GLY A 397 34.01 2.16 13.06
C GLY A 397 34.60 3.12 12.01
N CYS A 398 33.77 3.92 11.35
CA CYS A 398 34.23 5.00 10.49
C CYS A 398 34.60 6.23 11.33
N ASP A 399 35.59 6.99 10.86
CA ASP A 399 36.04 8.25 11.48
C ASP A 399 36.05 9.35 10.41
N GLY A 400 35.02 10.21 10.44
CA GLY A 400 34.79 11.22 9.42
C GLY A 400 34.67 10.61 8.02
N PHE A 401 35.56 11.01 7.10
CA PHE A 401 35.60 10.53 5.72
C PHE A 401 36.30 9.18 5.56
N LYS A 402 36.91 8.64 6.62
CA LYS A 402 37.58 7.33 6.58
C LYS A 402 36.55 6.24 6.81
N THR A 403 36.06 5.67 5.72
CA THR A 403 35.10 4.58 5.74
C THR A 403 35.79 3.23 5.52
N LYS A 404 35.21 2.15 6.06
CA LYS A 404 35.68 0.78 5.80
C LYS A 404 35.41 0.33 4.36
N GLU A 405 34.33 0.84 3.80
CA GLU A 405 33.91 0.61 2.41
C GLU A 405 33.86 1.93 1.68
N PRO A 406 34.21 1.98 0.39
CA PRO A 406 34.13 3.21 -0.38
C PRO A 406 32.68 3.70 -0.48
N TYR A 407 32.50 5.01 -0.56
CA TYR A 407 31.22 5.57 -0.97
C TYR A 407 30.90 5.16 -2.41
N ASP A 408 29.62 4.93 -2.68
CA ASP A 408 29.12 4.83 -4.03
C ASP A 408 29.33 6.15 -4.77
N LYS A 409 29.40 6.11 -6.11
CA LYS A 409 29.38 7.32 -6.92
C LYS A 409 27.96 7.89 -6.96
N GLY A 410 27.86 9.21 -6.90
CA GLY A 410 26.58 9.93 -7.00
C GLY A 410 26.35 10.52 -8.39
N VAL A 411 25.21 11.19 -8.58
CA VAL A 411 24.85 11.88 -9.85
C VAL A 411 25.29 13.35 -9.90
N ALA A 412 25.91 13.85 -8.82
CA ALA A 412 26.38 15.22 -8.72
C ALA A 412 27.92 15.28 -8.70
N SER A 413 28.50 16.26 -9.39
CA SER A 413 29.95 16.38 -9.54
C SER A 413 30.39 17.82 -9.75
N ARG A 414 31.52 18.20 -9.15
CA ARG A 414 32.17 19.50 -9.36
C ARG A 414 32.71 19.66 -10.78
N ASP A 415 33.00 18.56 -11.47
CA ASP A 415 33.41 18.56 -12.88
C ASP A 415 32.23 18.76 -13.84
N GLY A 416 31.01 18.82 -13.29
CA GLY A 416 29.78 19.08 -14.02
C GLY A 416 29.15 17.86 -14.68
N TRP A 417 29.75 16.68 -14.51
CA TRP A 417 29.24 15.43 -15.05
C TRP A 417 29.36 14.24 -14.09
N ALA A 418 28.45 13.28 -14.23
CA ALA A 418 28.52 11.99 -13.53
C ALA A 418 28.03 10.85 -14.45
N ILE A 419 28.49 9.63 -14.16
CA ILE A 419 28.07 8.41 -14.86
C ILE A 419 27.44 7.45 -13.85
N ILE A 420 26.26 6.91 -14.19
CA ILE A 420 25.78 5.66 -13.60
C ILE A 420 26.08 4.54 -14.59
N ASP A 421 26.72 3.48 -14.12
CA ASP A 421 27.01 2.27 -14.90
C ASP A 421 26.10 1.13 -14.44
N GLU A 422 25.17 0.73 -15.31
CA GLU A 422 24.23 -0.38 -15.08
C GLU A 422 24.59 -1.60 -15.93
N SER A 423 25.79 -1.64 -16.54
CA SER A 423 26.21 -2.69 -17.48
C SER A 423 26.11 -4.10 -16.89
N THR A 424 26.42 -4.23 -15.59
CA THR A 424 26.41 -5.50 -14.84
C THR A 424 25.26 -5.62 -13.85
N ARG A 425 24.37 -4.63 -13.76
CA ARG A 425 23.26 -4.65 -12.79
C ARG A 425 22.20 -5.65 -13.22
N GLN A 426 21.67 -6.41 -12.27
CA GLN A 426 20.54 -7.32 -12.48
C GLN A 426 19.31 -6.55 -12.99
N VAL A 427 18.39 -7.29 -13.58
CA VAL A 427 17.16 -6.78 -14.18
C VAL A 427 15.93 -7.36 -13.50
N PHE A 428 14.82 -6.64 -13.61
CA PHE A 428 13.51 -7.15 -13.26
C PHE A 428 12.88 -7.88 -14.44
N VAL A 429 12.43 -9.12 -14.20
CA VAL A 429 11.70 -9.94 -15.17
C VAL A 429 10.29 -10.23 -14.66
N PRO A 430 9.28 -10.29 -15.53
CA PRO A 430 7.92 -10.60 -15.11
C PRO A 430 7.83 -12.03 -14.55
N VAL A 431 7.09 -12.20 -13.45
CA VAL A 431 6.81 -13.48 -12.82
C VAL A 431 5.31 -13.65 -12.58
N ASN A 432 4.82 -14.89 -12.56
CA ASN A 432 3.42 -15.21 -12.36
C ASN A 432 3.08 -15.36 -10.87
N SER A 433 3.25 -14.27 -10.12
CA SER A 433 2.91 -14.21 -8.69
C SER A 433 2.51 -12.80 -8.28
N ASP A 434 2.26 -12.62 -6.99
CA ASP A 434 1.92 -11.31 -6.43
C ASP A 434 3.10 -10.32 -6.46
N TRP A 435 4.33 -10.81 -6.62
CA TRP A 435 5.51 -9.98 -6.84
C TRP A 435 5.48 -9.22 -8.16
N LYS A 436 4.81 -9.76 -9.20
CA LYS A 436 4.75 -9.27 -10.59
C LYS A 436 6.08 -9.24 -11.33
N TYR A 437 7.14 -8.82 -10.66
CA TYR A 437 8.51 -8.82 -11.16
C TYR A 437 9.46 -9.42 -10.13
N TRP A 438 10.50 -10.11 -10.61
CA TRP A 438 11.55 -10.67 -9.78
C TRP A 438 12.92 -10.38 -10.37
N VAL A 439 13.97 -10.53 -9.57
CA VAL A 439 15.35 -10.32 -10.02
C VAL A 439 15.81 -11.44 -10.94
N ALA A 440 16.54 -11.06 -11.99
CA ALA A 440 17.26 -11.99 -12.84
C ALA A 440 18.61 -11.39 -13.27
N ASN A 441 19.57 -12.27 -13.55
CA ASN A 441 20.81 -11.86 -14.19
C ASN A 441 20.54 -11.33 -15.61
N ARG A 442 21.38 -10.39 -16.04
CA ARG A 442 21.42 -9.96 -17.43
C ARG A 442 21.79 -11.13 -18.34
N GLU A 443 21.40 -11.00 -19.61
CA GLU A 443 21.90 -11.90 -20.64
C GLU A 443 23.42 -11.81 -20.73
N ALA A 444 24.07 -12.94 -20.96
CA ALA A 444 25.51 -13.00 -21.16
C ALA A 444 25.96 -12.23 -22.43
N GLY A 445 27.26 -11.95 -22.50
CA GLY A 445 27.90 -11.24 -23.61
C GLY A 445 28.53 -9.91 -23.17
N ASP A 446 29.35 -9.33 -24.04
CA ASP A 446 29.97 -8.04 -23.75
C ASP A 446 28.99 -6.88 -24.01
N ARG A 447 28.72 -6.09 -22.97
CA ARG A 447 27.67 -5.07 -22.98
C ARG A 447 28.08 -3.86 -22.14
N GLN A 448 27.56 -2.69 -22.51
CA GLN A 448 27.66 -1.43 -21.76
C GLN A 448 26.28 -0.79 -21.64
N ASP A 449 25.99 -0.20 -20.49
CA ASP A 449 24.76 0.54 -20.23
C ASP A 449 25.05 1.71 -19.27
N LEU A 450 25.37 2.87 -19.86
CA LEU A 450 25.86 4.05 -19.15
C LEU A 450 24.84 5.19 -19.19
N TYR A 451 24.68 5.91 -18.10
CA TYR A 451 23.82 7.10 -18.02
C TYR A 451 24.69 8.33 -17.74
N MET A 452 24.75 9.24 -18.70
CA MET A 452 25.50 10.49 -18.58
C MET A 452 24.62 11.60 -18.03
N PHE A 453 24.99 12.11 -16.86
CA PHE A 453 24.42 13.28 -16.23
C PHE A 453 25.32 14.49 -16.50
N ALA A 454 24.96 15.38 -17.43
CA ALA A 454 25.73 16.56 -17.80
C ALA A 454 25.09 17.85 -17.24
N TYR A 455 25.03 17.97 -15.92
CA TYR A 455 24.24 19.01 -15.23
C TYR A 455 25.03 20.25 -14.82
N GLY A 456 26.35 20.26 -14.97
CA GLY A 456 27.18 21.33 -14.42
C GLY A 456 27.04 21.38 -12.90
N HIS A 457 26.86 22.58 -12.35
CA HIS A 457 26.63 22.77 -10.90
C HIS A 457 25.14 22.81 -10.52
N ASP A 458 24.23 22.44 -11.42
CA ASP A 458 22.79 22.30 -11.10
C ASP A 458 22.51 20.94 -10.44
N TYR A 459 23.08 20.77 -9.25
CA TYR A 459 23.02 19.50 -8.50
C TYR A 459 21.58 19.09 -8.15
N LYS A 460 20.71 20.07 -7.88
CA LYS A 460 19.30 19.80 -7.57
C LYS A 460 18.57 19.18 -8.76
N ALA A 461 18.81 19.69 -9.98
CA ALA A 461 18.22 19.09 -11.16
C ALA A 461 18.80 17.72 -11.48
N ALA A 462 20.10 17.49 -11.25
CA ALA A 462 20.70 16.16 -11.43
C ALA A 462 20.03 15.10 -10.54
N VAL A 463 19.87 15.41 -9.24
CA VAL A 463 19.17 14.53 -8.29
C VAL A 463 17.68 14.41 -8.64
N SER A 464 17.01 15.50 -9.00
CA SER A 464 15.60 15.48 -9.38
C SER A 464 15.35 14.61 -10.61
N ASP A 465 16.16 14.73 -11.67
CA ASP A 465 16.00 13.90 -12.87
C ASP A 465 16.41 12.45 -12.63
N PHE A 466 17.38 12.19 -11.73
CA PHE A 466 17.66 10.84 -11.27
C PHE A 466 16.41 10.18 -10.66
N THR A 467 15.66 10.85 -9.79
CA THR A 467 14.42 10.28 -9.22
C THR A 467 13.33 9.98 -10.26
N LYS A 468 13.42 10.55 -11.47
CA LYS A 468 12.48 10.25 -12.54
C LYS A 468 12.82 8.96 -13.29
N ILE A 469 14.09 8.53 -13.27
CA ILE A 469 14.55 7.30 -13.95
C ILE A 469 14.85 6.16 -12.97
N GLY A 470 15.38 6.47 -11.79
CA GLY A 470 15.73 5.52 -10.74
C GLY A 470 14.56 5.12 -9.85
N GLY A 471 13.42 5.80 -9.99
CA GLY A 471 12.24 5.61 -9.16
C GLY A 471 12.07 6.75 -8.16
N ARG A 472 10.81 7.11 -7.90
CA ARG A 472 10.49 8.17 -6.94
C ARG A 472 10.66 7.63 -5.52
N ILE A 473 11.32 8.43 -4.68
CA ILE A 473 11.45 8.15 -3.25
C ILE A 473 10.04 8.14 -2.63
N PRO A 474 9.60 7.01 -2.05
CA PRO A 474 8.32 6.95 -1.37
C PRO A 474 8.29 7.95 -0.21
N LEU A 475 7.15 8.60 0.01
CA LEU A 475 6.98 9.48 1.16
C LEU A 475 7.01 8.63 2.44
N PRO A 476 7.96 8.84 3.36
CA PRO A 476 8.00 8.08 4.61
C PRO A 476 6.80 8.40 5.49
N PRO A 477 6.47 7.52 6.45
CA PRO A 477 5.48 7.87 7.44
C PRO A 477 5.93 9.07 8.29
N LYS A 478 4.99 9.90 8.74
CA LYS A 478 5.18 11.10 9.57
C LYS A 478 5.95 10.78 10.85
N TYR A 479 5.65 9.67 11.52
CA TYR A 479 6.36 9.26 12.74
C TYR A 479 7.86 9.05 12.49
N ALA A 480 8.28 8.77 11.26
CA ALA A 480 9.70 8.57 10.95
C ALA A 480 10.54 9.85 11.12
N PHE A 481 9.90 11.03 11.05
CA PHE A 481 10.55 12.33 11.28
C PHE A 481 10.56 12.76 12.74
N GLY A 482 9.93 11.97 13.62
CA GLY A 482 9.91 12.19 15.06
C GLY A 482 11.24 11.85 15.75
N TYR A 483 11.23 11.85 17.09
CA TYR A 483 12.39 11.38 17.87
C TYR A 483 12.35 9.87 18.08
N TRP A 484 13.52 9.23 17.95
CA TRP A 484 13.69 7.78 18.04
C TRP A 484 14.58 7.43 19.23
N TRP A 485 14.13 6.48 20.05
CA TRP A 485 14.96 5.84 21.06
C TRP A 485 15.43 4.47 20.59
N CYS A 486 16.74 4.21 20.67
CA CYS A 486 17.32 2.90 20.40
C CYS A 486 18.58 2.71 21.25
N ARG A 487 18.77 1.50 21.78
CA ARG A 487 20.00 1.15 22.50
C ARG A 487 20.24 -0.35 22.40
N PHE A 488 21.47 -0.73 22.08
CA PHE A 488 21.91 -2.12 22.22
C PHE A 488 22.00 -2.49 23.71
N TRP A 489 20.88 -2.96 24.25
CA TRP A 489 20.70 -3.23 25.67
C TRP A 489 19.57 -4.23 25.89
N GLN A 490 19.72 -5.03 26.95
CA GLN A 490 18.72 -6.00 27.33
C GLN A 490 17.61 -5.32 28.12
N TYR A 491 16.49 -5.07 27.45
CA TYR A 491 15.27 -4.61 28.10
C TYR A 491 14.27 -5.77 28.24
N SER A 492 13.61 -5.84 29.39
CA SER A 492 12.33 -6.54 29.51
C SER A 492 11.19 -5.68 28.94
N ASP A 493 10.05 -6.30 28.67
CA ASP A 493 8.81 -5.59 28.29
C ASP A 493 8.44 -4.49 29.29
N PHE A 494 8.53 -4.77 30.59
CA PHE A 494 8.25 -3.82 31.66
C PHE A 494 9.21 -2.63 31.64
N GLU A 495 10.53 -2.86 31.50
CA GLU A 495 11.52 -1.78 31.48
C GLU A 495 11.39 -0.92 30.22
N PHE A 496 11.15 -1.55 29.06
CA PHE A 496 11.05 -0.83 27.79
C PHE A 496 9.79 0.04 27.73
N THR A 497 8.64 -0.52 28.11
CA THR A 497 7.37 0.23 28.21
C THR A 497 7.43 1.29 29.32
N GLY A 498 8.06 0.96 30.45
CA GLY A 498 8.28 1.90 31.56
C GLY A 498 9.09 3.12 31.13
N LEU A 499 10.18 2.91 30.37
CA LEU A 499 10.98 3.99 29.81
C LEU A 499 10.16 4.89 28.87
N GLY A 500 9.36 4.30 27.98
CA GLY A 500 8.47 5.09 27.10
C GLY A 500 7.48 5.96 27.88
N LYS A 501 6.86 5.38 28.92
CA LYS A 501 5.95 6.11 29.84
C LYS A 501 6.67 7.23 30.58
N GLU A 502 7.89 6.99 31.05
CA GLU A 502 8.70 7.99 31.74
C GLU A 502 9.04 9.17 30.82
N ILE A 503 9.55 8.90 29.61
CA ILE A 503 9.83 9.94 28.60
C ILE A 503 8.57 10.79 28.32
N ARG A 504 7.42 10.14 28.13
CA ARG A 504 6.13 10.82 27.94
C ARG A 504 5.73 11.66 29.15
N SER A 505 5.91 11.15 30.37
CA SER A 505 5.59 11.88 31.61
C SER A 505 6.42 13.16 31.79
N LEU A 506 7.63 13.18 31.23
CA LEU A 506 8.53 14.34 31.21
C LEU A 506 8.18 15.34 30.09
N SER A 507 7.10 15.10 29.34
CA SER A 507 6.69 15.91 28.18
C SER A 507 7.78 16.03 27.10
N LEU A 508 8.63 15.00 26.96
CA LEU A 508 9.61 14.93 25.88
C LEU A 508 8.95 14.33 24.62
N PRO A 509 9.09 14.96 23.44
CA PRO A 509 8.57 14.39 22.21
C PRO A 509 9.36 13.12 21.85
N ILE A 510 8.62 12.07 21.53
CA ILE A 510 9.12 10.78 21.06
C ILE A 510 8.02 10.15 20.20
N ASP A 511 8.43 9.42 19.16
CA ASP A 511 7.50 8.80 18.22
C ASP A 511 7.83 7.32 18.02
N VAL A 512 9.11 6.95 18.15
CA VAL A 512 9.59 5.61 17.86
C VAL A 512 10.50 5.08 18.97
N MET A 513 10.27 3.83 19.38
CA MET A 513 11.20 3.08 20.22
C MET A 513 11.61 1.78 19.51
N VAL A 514 12.90 1.59 19.29
CA VAL A 514 13.46 0.45 18.58
C VAL A 514 14.08 -0.53 19.56
N ILE A 515 13.71 -1.81 19.43
CA ILE A 515 14.26 -2.90 20.24
C ILE A 515 15.37 -3.56 19.44
N ASP A 516 16.57 -3.55 20.01
CA ASP A 516 17.75 -4.19 19.44
C ASP A 516 17.70 -5.72 19.64
N MET A 517 18.78 -6.44 19.30
CA MET A 517 18.91 -7.91 19.24
C MET A 517 18.18 -8.74 20.32
N ASP A 518 18.12 -8.26 21.57
CA ASP A 518 17.67 -9.04 22.73
C ASP A 518 16.16 -9.36 22.75
N TRP A 519 15.38 -8.91 21.76
CA TRP A 519 14.00 -9.38 21.58
C TRP A 519 13.91 -10.88 21.28
N HIS A 520 14.97 -11.47 20.71
CA HIS A 520 15.12 -12.91 20.50
C HIS A 520 16.26 -13.52 21.33
N GLU A 521 16.48 -14.83 21.21
CA GLU A 521 17.54 -15.55 21.92
C GLU A 521 18.95 -15.08 21.49
N THR A 522 19.65 -14.38 22.39
CA THR A 522 21.01 -13.83 22.15
C THR A 522 22.06 -14.31 23.15
N TRP A 523 21.72 -15.15 24.13
CA TRP A 523 22.60 -15.48 25.26
C TRP A 523 23.97 -16.06 24.84
N SER A 524 24.03 -16.79 23.73
CA SER A 524 25.29 -17.30 23.18
C SER A 524 26.23 -16.21 22.68
N LEU A 525 25.73 -15.03 22.27
CA LEU A 525 26.54 -13.89 21.82
C LEU A 525 27.37 -13.27 22.95
N ARG A 526 26.94 -13.42 24.21
CA ARG A 526 27.65 -12.88 25.38
C ARG A 526 28.87 -13.70 25.77
N ARG A 527 29.05 -14.88 25.18
CA ARG A 527 30.22 -15.72 25.43
C ARG A 527 31.43 -15.21 24.65
N HIS A 528 32.58 -15.19 25.30
CA HIS A 528 33.85 -15.05 24.58
C HIS A 528 33.99 -16.23 23.60
N ASN A 529 34.29 -15.95 22.33
CA ASN A 529 34.27 -16.93 21.23
C ASN A 529 32.91 -17.64 21.08
N ALA A 530 31.84 -16.87 20.97
CA ALA A 530 30.50 -17.39 20.70
C ALA A 530 30.53 -18.47 19.59
N PRO A 531 29.91 -19.64 19.81
CA PRO A 531 29.87 -20.71 18.83
C PRO A 531 29.21 -20.25 17.54
N LYS A 532 29.59 -20.87 16.43
CA LYS A 532 29.02 -20.60 15.11
C LYS A 532 28.02 -21.67 14.70
N ASP A 533 27.01 -21.27 13.94
CA ASP A 533 26.08 -22.16 13.27
C ASP A 533 26.67 -22.74 11.97
N GLU A 534 25.87 -23.57 11.30
CA GLU A 534 26.21 -24.27 10.05
C GLU A 534 26.48 -23.30 8.88
N PHE A 535 26.02 -22.05 8.99
CA PHE A 535 26.22 -21.00 7.99
C PHE A 535 27.36 -20.03 8.37
N GLY A 536 28.08 -20.33 9.45
CA GLY A 536 29.26 -19.60 9.90
C GLY A 536 28.97 -18.32 10.68
N GLN A 537 27.70 -18.07 11.05
CA GLN A 537 27.30 -16.94 11.89
C GLN A 537 27.34 -17.32 13.36
N ARG A 538 27.48 -16.35 14.26
CA ARG A 538 27.43 -16.61 15.70
C ARG A 538 26.01 -17.07 16.07
N ILE A 539 25.87 -18.14 16.83
CA ILE A 539 24.56 -18.63 17.29
C ILE A 539 23.88 -17.52 18.10
N GLY A 540 22.63 -17.21 17.78
CA GLY A 540 21.87 -16.11 18.37
C GLY A 540 22.09 -14.76 17.68
N TRP A 541 22.80 -14.71 16.54
CA TRP A 541 22.87 -13.52 15.69
C TRP A 541 21.63 -13.37 14.79
N THR A 542 21.11 -14.48 14.29
CA THR A 542 19.78 -14.55 13.65
C THR A 542 18.80 -15.14 14.66
N GLY A 543 17.58 -14.61 14.72
CA GLY A 543 16.52 -15.19 15.54
C GLY A 543 15.12 -14.72 15.16
N TYR A 544 14.14 -15.60 15.41
CA TYR A 544 12.71 -15.38 15.16
C TYR A 544 11.85 -15.97 16.28
N THR A 545 12.43 -16.11 17.46
CA THR A 545 11.76 -16.63 18.65
C THR A 545 11.89 -15.59 19.74
N TRP A 546 10.76 -15.04 20.17
CA TRP A 546 10.71 -14.09 21.28
C TRP A 546 11.42 -14.66 22.51
N GLN A 547 12.30 -13.87 23.11
CA GLN A 547 12.91 -14.18 24.37
C GLN A 547 11.88 -14.08 25.50
N LYS A 548 11.19 -15.19 25.81
CA LYS A 548 10.06 -15.23 26.75
C LYS A 548 10.39 -14.83 28.18
N LYS A 549 11.67 -14.84 28.58
CA LYS A 549 12.08 -14.31 29.90
C LYS A 549 12.01 -12.79 29.98
N LEU A 550 12.21 -12.10 28.85
CA LEU A 550 12.15 -10.64 28.76
C LEU A 550 10.79 -10.16 28.25
N PHE A 551 10.18 -10.94 27.34
CA PHE A 551 8.90 -10.65 26.70
C PHE A 551 7.94 -11.84 26.87
N PRO A 552 7.43 -12.09 28.10
CA PRO A 552 6.49 -13.18 28.37
C PRO A 552 5.24 -13.12 27.47
N ASN A 553 4.70 -11.91 27.25
CA ASN A 553 3.59 -11.68 26.32
C ASN A 553 3.90 -10.55 25.33
N PRO A 554 4.52 -10.87 24.18
CA PRO A 554 4.93 -9.87 23.20
C PRO A 554 3.78 -9.07 22.59
N ALA A 555 2.61 -9.69 22.38
CA ALA A 555 1.46 -8.99 21.81
C ALA A 555 0.94 -7.90 22.78
N ASN A 556 0.83 -8.23 24.08
CA ASN A 556 0.47 -7.23 25.09
C ASN A 556 1.52 -6.13 25.20
N PHE A 557 2.80 -6.49 25.14
CA PHE A 557 3.89 -5.52 25.17
C PHE A 557 3.83 -4.54 23.98
N LEU A 558 3.67 -5.05 22.76
CA LEU A 558 3.55 -4.21 21.56
C LEU A 558 2.30 -3.31 21.64
N GLN A 559 1.18 -3.86 22.10
CA GLN A 559 -0.03 -3.09 22.36
C GLN A 559 0.18 -1.99 23.41
N ASP A 560 0.94 -2.25 24.47
CA ASP A 560 1.27 -1.25 25.49
C ASP A 560 2.11 -0.10 24.94
N ILE A 561 3.03 -0.38 24.01
CA ILE A 561 3.78 0.66 23.29
C ILE A 561 2.85 1.49 22.40
N HIS A 562 1.92 0.85 21.70
CA HIS A 562 0.91 1.55 20.89
C HIS A 562 -0.05 2.38 21.74
N ASN A 563 -0.45 1.90 22.92
CA ASN A 563 -1.34 2.60 23.86
C ASN A 563 -0.76 3.91 24.39
N ILE A 564 0.57 4.08 24.34
CA ILE A 564 1.26 5.33 24.69
C ILE A 564 1.67 6.14 23.44
N GLU A 565 1.01 5.85 22.31
CA GLU A 565 1.17 6.53 21.02
C GLU A 565 2.61 6.47 20.49
N LEU A 566 3.27 5.32 20.63
CA LEU A 566 4.61 5.09 20.09
C LEU A 566 4.59 3.99 19.04
N LYS A 567 5.50 4.11 18.08
CA LYS A 567 5.78 3.09 17.06
C LYS A 567 7.00 2.26 17.46
N THR A 568 7.05 1.02 17.01
CA THR A 568 8.13 0.10 17.39
C THR A 568 8.62 -0.76 16.25
N SER A 569 9.90 -1.12 16.36
CA SER A 569 10.60 -1.96 15.39
C SER A 569 11.55 -2.91 16.10
N LEU A 570 11.82 -4.04 15.45
CA LEU A 570 12.77 -5.05 15.88
C LEU A 570 13.99 -5.02 14.96
N ASN A 571 15.19 -5.06 15.55
CA ASN A 571 16.42 -5.33 14.83
C ASN A 571 16.41 -6.74 14.24
N LEU A 572 16.78 -6.87 12.96
CA LEU A 572 16.73 -8.14 12.23
C LEU A 572 18.01 -8.40 11.46
N HIS A 573 18.61 -9.57 11.71
CA HIS A 573 19.70 -10.15 10.91
C HIS A 573 19.30 -11.54 10.40
N PRO A 574 18.75 -11.68 9.19
CA PRO A 574 18.23 -12.97 8.72
C PRO A 574 19.29 -13.92 8.13
N ALA A 575 20.58 -13.64 8.33
CA ALA A 575 21.69 -14.28 7.62
C ALA A 575 21.74 -15.81 7.76
N SER A 576 21.35 -16.37 8.89
CA SER A 576 21.37 -17.83 9.10
C SER A 576 20.14 -18.56 8.56
N GLY A 577 19.27 -17.89 7.81
CA GLY A 577 18.01 -18.49 7.34
C GLY A 577 17.12 -18.87 8.51
N ILE A 578 16.55 -20.08 8.54
CA ILE A 578 15.64 -20.54 9.60
C ILE A 578 16.22 -21.76 10.32
N GLN A 579 16.53 -21.58 11.60
CA GLN A 579 17.14 -22.63 12.43
C GLN A 579 16.09 -23.58 13.03
N PRO A 580 16.39 -24.88 13.22
CA PRO A 580 15.42 -25.90 13.69
C PRO A 580 14.76 -25.62 15.04
N TYR A 581 15.43 -24.83 15.88
CA TYR A 581 14.97 -24.46 17.22
C TYR A 581 14.07 -23.20 17.21
N GLU A 582 13.92 -22.53 16.06
CA GLU A 582 13.08 -21.34 15.95
C GLU A 582 11.61 -21.72 15.97
N GLU A 583 10.80 -20.95 16.70
CA GLU A 583 9.36 -21.08 16.78
C GLU A 583 8.66 -21.12 15.40
N PRO A 584 9.03 -20.29 14.39
CA PRO A 584 8.47 -20.40 13.04
C PRO A 584 8.88 -21.62 12.22
N TYR A 585 9.84 -22.44 12.65
CA TYR A 585 10.47 -23.43 11.78
C TYR A 585 9.46 -24.35 11.09
N ASP A 586 8.57 -24.99 11.85
CA ASP A 586 7.64 -25.98 11.28
C ASP A 586 6.65 -25.38 10.30
N ARG A 587 6.12 -24.18 10.61
CA ARG A 587 5.20 -23.49 9.70
C ARG A 587 5.91 -22.98 8.46
N PHE A 588 7.13 -22.44 8.60
CA PHE A 588 7.94 -21.99 7.48
C PHE A 588 8.29 -23.15 6.55
N VAL A 589 8.81 -24.28 7.09
CA VAL A 589 9.18 -25.44 6.27
C VAL A 589 7.97 -26.03 5.57
N LYS A 590 6.82 -26.12 6.24
CA LYS A 590 5.58 -26.58 5.63
C LYS A 590 5.15 -25.67 4.47
N ASP A 591 5.17 -24.36 4.67
CA ASP A 591 4.81 -23.36 3.65
C ASP A 591 5.79 -23.43 2.47
N TYR A 592 7.09 -23.41 2.74
CA TYR A 592 8.12 -23.47 1.70
C TYR A 592 8.06 -24.77 0.87
N LEU A 593 7.94 -25.93 1.52
CA LEU A 593 7.81 -27.22 0.83
C LEU A 593 6.49 -27.39 0.07
N SER A 594 5.46 -26.62 0.40
CA SER A 594 4.22 -26.58 -0.40
C SER A 594 4.39 -25.86 -1.74
N ARG A 595 5.45 -25.04 -1.86
CA ARG A 595 5.75 -24.20 -3.03
C ARG A 595 6.88 -24.76 -3.88
N THR A 596 7.79 -25.53 -3.29
CA THR A 596 8.96 -26.08 -3.98
C THR A 596 9.37 -27.45 -3.45
N SER A 597 10.00 -28.23 -4.31
CA SER A 597 10.71 -29.47 -3.95
C SER A 597 12.24 -29.29 -3.91
N SER A 598 12.72 -28.07 -4.17
CA SER A 598 14.16 -27.78 -4.24
C SER A 598 14.77 -27.64 -2.85
N TYR A 599 15.92 -28.28 -2.65
CA TYR A 599 16.63 -28.25 -1.37
C TYR A 599 18.14 -28.30 -1.57
N ASP A 600 18.83 -27.35 -0.96
CA ASP A 600 20.27 -27.12 -1.08
C ASP A 600 21.00 -27.02 0.28
N GLY A 601 20.31 -27.36 1.38
CA GLY A 601 20.88 -27.43 2.74
C GLY A 601 21.51 -28.80 3.10
N PRO A 602 21.79 -29.08 4.40
CA PRO A 602 22.19 -30.40 4.95
C PRO A 602 21.17 -31.53 4.63
N LYS A 603 21.11 -32.76 5.17
CA LYS A 603 20.07 -33.73 4.70
C LYS A 603 18.66 -33.42 5.22
N ASN A 604 17.66 -33.36 4.33
CA ASN A 604 16.22 -33.01 4.44
C ASN A 604 15.82 -31.99 5.53
N TYR A 605 14.91 -31.05 5.24
CA TYR A 605 14.39 -30.17 6.30
C TYR A 605 13.77 -30.95 7.46
N ILE A 606 12.94 -31.96 7.17
CA ILE A 606 12.43 -32.90 8.16
C ILE A 606 12.83 -34.31 7.74
N ASN A 607 13.63 -34.97 8.55
CA ASN A 607 14.10 -36.34 8.31
C ASN A 607 13.05 -37.37 8.77
N PRO A 608 13.09 -38.61 8.24
CA PRO A 608 12.16 -39.68 8.65
C PRO A 608 12.16 -40.02 10.14
N ASP A 609 13.26 -39.72 10.84
CA ASP A 609 13.41 -39.90 12.30
C ASP A 609 12.87 -38.72 13.12
N GLY A 610 12.31 -37.70 12.45
CA GLY A 610 11.80 -36.46 13.06
C GLY A 610 12.88 -35.41 13.35
N SER A 611 14.16 -35.69 13.06
CA SER A 611 15.22 -34.69 13.17
C SER A 611 15.07 -33.61 12.10
N LYS A 612 15.49 -32.38 12.42
CA LYS A 612 15.30 -31.19 11.59
C LYS A 612 16.64 -30.62 11.14
N ALA A 613 16.74 -30.21 9.88
CA ALA A 613 17.94 -29.55 9.33
C ALA A 613 17.72 -28.04 9.17
N PRO A 614 18.77 -27.20 9.35
CA PRO A 614 18.63 -25.77 9.17
C PRO A 614 18.29 -25.39 7.72
N VAL A 615 17.47 -24.35 7.57
CA VAL A 615 17.12 -23.80 6.25
C VAL A 615 18.08 -22.65 5.91
N PRO A 616 18.81 -22.71 4.79
CA PRO A 616 19.67 -21.59 4.39
C PRO A 616 18.85 -20.34 4.03
N PHE A 617 19.45 -19.17 4.22
CA PHE A 617 18.87 -17.90 3.78
C PHE A 617 18.86 -17.80 2.25
N ARG A 618 17.67 -17.71 1.65
CA ARG A 618 17.46 -17.65 0.19
C ARG A 618 16.42 -16.61 -0.22
N ILE A 619 16.53 -15.39 0.29
CA ILE A 619 15.56 -14.31 -0.01
C ILE A 619 15.48 -13.93 -1.51
N ASP A 620 16.44 -14.36 -2.33
CA ASP A 620 16.43 -14.20 -3.79
C ASP A 620 15.71 -15.34 -4.54
N ASP A 621 15.18 -16.33 -3.81
CA ASP A 621 14.24 -17.32 -4.30
C ASP A 621 12.80 -16.87 -3.97
N GLU A 622 11.94 -16.78 -4.98
CA GLU A 622 10.58 -16.27 -4.85
C GLU A 622 9.74 -17.07 -3.84
N ASN A 623 9.80 -18.40 -3.92
CA ASN A 623 9.05 -19.29 -3.02
C ASN A 623 9.55 -19.19 -1.58
N TRP A 624 10.86 -19.01 -1.40
CA TRP A 624 11.46 -18.83 -0.08
C TRP A 624 11.04 -17.48 0.51
N ALA A 625 11.08 -16.41 -0.28
CA ALA A 625 10.64 -15.08 0.14
C ALA A 625 9.16 -15.09 0.55
N ASP A 626 8.29 -15.70 -0.25
CA ASP A 626 6.87 -15.86 0.10
C ASP A 626 6.67 -16.59 1.42
N ALA A 627 7.32 -17.76 1.59
CA ALA A 627 7.23 -18.52 2.82
C ALA A 627 7.78 -17.73 4.02
N TYR A 628 8.86 -16.98 3.82
CA TYR A 628 9.48 -16.15 4.84
C TYR A 628 8.54 -15.02 5.29
N PHE A 629 7.96 -14.27 4.36
CA PHE A 629 7.03 -13.21 4.73
C PHE A 629 5.75 -13.75 5.37
N ASN A 630 5.17 -14.80 4.80
CA ASN A 630 3.91 -15.39 5.29
C ASN A 630 4.05 -16.06 6.66
N SER A 631 5.11 -16.84 6.84
CA SER A 631 5.27 -17.71 8.01
C SER A 631 6.19 -17.11 9.07
N VAL A 632 7.01 -16.11 8.77
CA VAL A 632 7.94 -15.52 9.74
C VAL A 632 7.59 -14.08 10.02
N ILE A 633 7.67 -13.20 9.02
CA ILE A 633 7.59 -11.74 9.20
C ILE A 633 6.19 -11.24 9.56
N ARG A 634 5.19 -11.52 8.71
CA ARG A 634 3.81 -11.05 8.90
C ARG A 634 3.19 -11.46 10.24
N PRO A 635 3.49 -12.65 10.83
CA PRO A 635 3.09 -12.95 12.20
C PRO A 635 3.55 -11.94 13.26
N PHE A 636 4.76 -11.37 13.15
CA PHE A 636 5.22 -10.31 14.06
C PHE A 636 4.54 -8.97 13.77
N GLU A 637 4.32 -8.64 12.50
CA GLU A 637 3.58 -7.44 12.10
C GLU A 637 2.14 -7.47 12.64
N LYS A 638 1.48 -8.63 12.56
CA LYS A 638 0.15 -8.88 13.16
C LYS A 638 0.14 -8.76 14.68
N GLN A 639 1.28 -8.98 15.35
CA GLN A 639 1.40 -8.77 16.80
C GLN A 639 1.56 -7.29 17.16
N GLY A 640 1.94 -6.43 16.22
CA GLY A 640 2.10 -4.98 16.43
C GLY A 640 3.49 -4.43 16.11
N VAL A 641 4.37 -5.17 15.44
CA VAL A 641 5.62 -4.59 14.89
C VAL A 641 5.26 -3.66 13.73
N ASP A 642 5.65 -2.37 13.80
CA ASP A 642 5.24 -1.36 12.81
C ASP A 642 6.10 -1.35 11.54
N PHE A 643 7.40 -1.63 11.69
CA PHE A 643 8.37 -1.69 10.59
C PHE A 643 9.62 -2.46 11.03
N TRP A 644 10.56 -2.71 10.10
CA TRP A 644 11.76 -3.53 10.36
C TRP A 644 13.06 -2.75 10.29
N TRP A 645 13.94 -2.96 11.27
CA TRP A 645 15.34 -2.57 11.20
C TRP A 645 16.17 -3.70 10.60
N LEU A 646 16.48 -3.57 9.31
CA LEU A 646 17.25 -4.54 8.53
C LEU A 646 18.74 -4.24 8.66
N ASP A 647 19.39 -4.94 9.58
CA ASP A 647 20.75 -4.61 10.01
C ASP A 647 21.82 -5.46 9.30
N TRP A 648 21.67 -5.67 7.98
CA TRP A 648 22.51 -6.62 7.25
C TRP A 648 24.00 -6.20 7.15
N GLN A 649 24.90 -7.07 7.62
CA GLN A 649 26.35 -6.84 7.60
C GLN A 649 27.18 -8.04 7.13
N GLN A 650 26.56 -9.20 6.94
CA GLN A 650 27.28 -10.48 6.96
C GLN A 650 28.07 -10.71 5.67
N TRP A 651 27.46 -10.46 4.51
CA TRP A 651 28.15 -10.49 3.22
C TRP A 651 27.45 -9.61 2.18
N LYS A 652 28.22 -9.07 1.23
CA LYS A 652 27.74 -8.04 0.30
C LYS A 652 26.71 -8.58 -0.69
N GLU A 653 27.01 -9.69 -1.35
CA GLU A 653 26.25 -10.20 -2.51
C GLU A 653 25.56 -11.52 -2.20
N SER A 654 24.42 -11.79 -2.81
CA SER A 654 23.75 -13.09 -2.68
C SER A 654 24.71 -14.23 -3.03
N LYS A 655 24.58 -15.35 -2.30
CA LYS A 655 25.29 -16.59 -2.59
C LYS A 655 24.73 -17.31 -3.83
N TYR A 656 23.53 -16.95 -4.26
CA TYR A 656 22.78 -17.67 -5.30
C TYR A 656 22.54 -16.83 -6.55
N THR A 657 22.49 -15.50 -6.42
CA THR A 657 22.38 -14.57 -7.54
C THR A 657 23.64 -13.71 -7.62
N GLN A 658 24.51 -14.03 -8.58
CA GLN A 658 25.80 -13.36 -8.76
C GLN A 658 25.64 -11.84 -8.89
N GLY A 659 26.39 -11.09 -8.08
CA GLY A 659 26.42 -9.63 -8.10
C GLY A 659 25.21 -8.94 -7.42
N LEU A 660 24.20 -9.69 -6.96
CA LEU A 660 23.01 -9.11 -6.34
C LEU A 660 23.33 -8.65 -4.92
N SER A 661 23.30 -7.35 -4.63
CA SER A 661 23.52 -6.85 -3.29
C SER A 661 22.41 -7.29 -2.32
N ASN A 662 22.76 -7.90 -1.18
CA ASN A 662 21.78 -8.31 -0.18
C ASN A 662 21.10 -7.10 0.46
N THR A 663 21.82 -6.01 0.70
CA THR A 663 21.23 -4.80 1.30
C THR A 663 20.21 -4.16 0.36
N PHE A 664 20.52 -4.11 -0.95
CA PHE A 664 19.56 -3.66 -1.95
C PHE A 664 18.33 -4.56 -1.98
N TRP A 665 18.55 -5.87 -2.07
CA TRP A 665 17.48 -6.82 -2.30
C TRP A 665 16.56 -6.98 -1.08
N LEU A 666 17.11 -6.88 0.13
CA LEU A 666 16.31 -6.81 1.36
C LEU A 666 15.45 -5.56 1.40
N ASN A 667 15.96 -4.40 0.98
CA ASN A 667 15.13 -3.19 0.86
C ASN A 667 13.95 -3.43 -0.08
N TYR A 668 14.23 -3.95 -1.29
CA TYR A 668 13.20 -4.23 -2.28
C TYR A 668 12.14 -5.21 -1.75
N THR A 669 12.57 -6.33 -1.18
CA THR A 669 11.65 -7.41 -0.77
C THR A 669 10.78 -7.01 0.42
N PHE A 670 11.35 -6.42 1.48
CA PHE A 670 10.57 -5.97 2.64
C PHE A 670 9.65 -4.80 2.30
N PHE A 671 10.15 -3.80 1.58
CA PHE A 671 9.33 -2.65 1.21
C PHE A 671 8.19 -3.05 0.27
N SER A 672 8.46 -3.92 -0.71
CA SER A 672 7.44 -4.40 -1.63
C SER A 672 6.41 -5.29 -0.95
N ASP A 673 6.79 -6.09 0.04
CA ASP A 673 5.84 -6.88 0.82
C ASP A 673 4.86 -5.98 1.58
N MET A 674 5.37 -5.00 2.33
CA MET A 674 4.54 -4.03 3.05
C MET A 674 3.63 -3.24 2.08
N LYS A 675 4.15 -2.84 0.91
CA LYS A 675 3.36 -2.16 -0.14
C LYS A 675 2.22 -3.03 -0.68
N ARG A 676 2.42 -4.35 -0.79
CA ARG A 676 1.35 -5.27 -1.21
C ARG A 676 0.30 -5.46 -0.13
N GLN A 677 0.73 -5.58 1.13
CA GLN A 677 -0.19 -5.70 2.27
C GLN A 677 -1.14 -4.48 2.32
N SER A 678 -0.63 -3.29 2.02
CA SER A 678 -1.41 -2.04 2.05
C SER A 678 -2.12 -1.70 0.74
N ALA A 679 -2.01 -2.53 -0.31
CA ALA A 679 -2.51 -2.19 -1.64
C ALA A 679 -4.05 -2.03 -1.70
N GLY A 680 -4.78 -2.75 -0.85
CA GLY A 680 -6.24 -2.67 -0.72
C GLY A 680 -6.73 -1.64 0.31
N GLU A 681 -5.83 -0.96 1.03
CA GLU A 681 -6.17 -0.02 2.12
C GLU A 681 -6.47 1.42 1.59
N GLY A 682 -6.53 1.62 0.27
CA GLY A 682 -6.92 2.90 -0.36
C GLY A 682 -5.91 4.04 -0.17
N ILE A 683 -6.39 5.29 -0.15
CA ILE A 683 -5.53 6.47 0.06
C ILE A 683 -5.03 6.58 1.51
N TYR A 684 -5.54 5.77 2.43
CA TYR A 684 -5.15 5.81 3.83
C TYR A 684 -4.03 4.82 4.10
N ALA A 685 -4.04 3.63 3.47
CA ALA A 685 -2.96 2.65 3.42
C ALA A 685 -1.66 2.98 4.16
N ARG A 686 -1.32 2.16 5.17
CA ARG A 686 -0.06 2.32 5.91
C ARG A 686 1.11 2.52 4.95
N ARG A 687 1.80 3.66 5.10
CA ARG A 687 2.99 3.97 4.29
C ARG A 687 4.09 2.97 4.65
N PRO A 688 4.53 2.13 3.70
CA PRO A 688 5.61 1.18 3.96
C PRO A 688 6.85 1.91 4.44
N MET A 689 7.50 1.35 5.46
CA MET A 689 8.72 1.91 6.03
C MET A 689 9.66 0.77 6.35
N ILE A 690 10.93 0.97 6.02
CA ILE A 690 12.02 0.09 6.44
C ILE A 690 13.13 0.98 6.98
N TYR A 691 13.87 0.46 7.95
CA TYR A 691 15.07 1.11 8.46
C TYR A 691 16.27 0.22 8.12
N HIS A 692 17.09 0.61 7.15
CA HIS A 692 18.22 -0.19 6.70
C HIS A 692 19.49 0.68 6.63
N ARG A 693 20.64 0.06 6.90
CA ARG A 693 21.98 0.64 6.81
C ARG A 693 22.33 1.34 5.49
N TRP A 694 21.68 1.00 4.37
CA TRP A 694 22.08 1.47 3.04
C TRP A 694 20.92 1.40 2.04
N GLY A 695 20.77 2.45 1.22
CA GLY A 695 19.76 2.54 0.15
C GLY A 695 20.34 2.31 -1.25
N GLY A 696 21.52 2.88 -1.55
CA GLY A 696 22.15 2.78 -2.86
C GLY A 696 21.47 3.60 -3.97
N ILE A 697 21.81 3.27 -5.23
CA ILE A 697 21.14 3.76 -6.44
C ILE A 697 20.03 2.77 -6.82
N GLY A 698 18.84 3.31 -7.08
CA GLY A 698 17.59 2.55 -7.25
C GLY A 698 16.71 2.72 -6.03
#